data_AF-A0A7Y2ISH2-F1
#
_entry.id   AF-A0A7Y2ISH2-F1
#
_cell.length_a   1.000
_cell.length_b   1.000
_cell.length_c   1.000
_cell.angle_alpha   90.00
_cell.angle_beta   90.00
_cell.angle_gamma   90.00
#
_symmetry.space_group_name_H-M   'P 1'
#
loop_
_entity.id
_entity.type
_entity.pdbx_description
1 polymer ?
#
loop_
_entity_poly.entity_id
_entity_poly.type
_entity_poly.pdbx_seq_one_letter_code
_entity_poly.pdbx_strand_id
1 'polypeptide(L)'
;MRLWTALLMAVTVLVAPGGAFASEGQSLPGAYNMVLVGGSGVLPPQQLVELRATTTGDTLRIGGSSRFGTAAAVSAQQYPSGSENVVITTGSDFADALAAVPVASSLDAPLLLTQSDGLPQETRAELQRLAPQSALVVGAESAIGEWIRRELRMLGIRTVTRIGGIDRYDTAALLSESHFDRGVESVFVVSGLEFAAGVSAGAAAASSSEPILISHRDFVPDALRRELLRLRPKRVFVVGDASIVSSRVVSEIQFMLGVPVARLSGPDSHATAAAVSARVFKNGATMVKIATNLDFVDALLAGGFGRGPVLFSSEAGIPDATLAELDRLGEFQRPILSIAPQTVNPDSASPLTMFIADSDSSPSDLELRIVDQPRHGSLEVVGLEVGYTSDPGYLGPDRLSLSIADGLFTSRPVAVDITVRRAGPPNIVMIMADDLGYGDLGSYGQQYIKTPRLDAMAANGARFTEFYSGSPWCPPARSTLMTGQHGGRSFLRHVGWFPEGQQTIAKSLRDDGYSTALFGKWGLGQLSGQGLVGGSPIDAGFEEFTGYLSHRDAHAYYLDSPETPAESTPAHPYYSNLRQFLYTSSGTDVRPMMISPDRYTHDEFIDRSLDFIEEQRLEPFFLYLPVTIPHAELVVPPDEPGENLLGQYLNEDGTSIFPEIPYQPELDGLGYDRWNDKPRATYAAMVSRLDRDVGRIQDLIIELGLAEDTLIVFTSDNGPHDEGGIERLAGDFSFDSAGGLAGGKYHLTEGGIRVPALAWWPGTIAPGTVIDKQAALWDLAPTFAEMADTELRWAVDGISLLPELTGESGRSHPYLYWETFTPFFTGVAVRRDDWKLIRSGVDSPFDPVALFDLSVDPYELDDVSNDPVNCSVVRQLIRIANAARTPAPFNPNPLTVSLDVVPLATPEC
;
A
#
# COMPACT_ATOMS: atom_id res chain seq x y z
N MET A 1 -59.30 33.39 -46.82
CA MET A 1 -60.36 34.41 -46.89
C MET A 1 -61.05 34.42 -45.52
N ARG A 2 -60.79 35.45 -44.69
CA ARG A 2 -61.39 35.75 -43.37
C ARG A 2 -61.05 34.76 -42.22
N LEU A 3 -60.70 35.13 -40.98
CA LEU A 3 -60.41 36.41 -40.32
C LEU A 3 -59.81 36.11 -38.90
N TRP A 4 -58.62 36.66 -38.57
CA TRP A 4 -58.27 37.43 -37.34
C TRP A 4 -57.90 36.69 -36.03
N THR A 5 -56.91 37.07 -35.19
CA THR A 5 -55.87 38.15 -35.06
C THR A 5 -54.95 37.70 -33.87
N ALA A 6 -53.60 37.64 -33.95
CA ALA A 6 -52.59 38.70 -33.67
C ALA A 6 -52.80 39.45 -32.32
N LEU A 7 -51.83 39.73 -31.44
CA LEU A 7 -50.38 39.91 -31.57
C LEU A 7 -49.69 39.90 -30.17
N LEU A 8 -48.36 39.70 -30.19
CA LEU A 8 -47.34 39.73 -29.13
C LEU A 8 -47.24 41.06 -28.33
N MET A 9 -46.60 41.04 -27.13
CA MET A 9 -45.15 41.30 -26.90
C MET A 9 -44.83 41.92 -25.52
N ALA A 10 -43.74 41.42 -24.92
CA ALA A 10 -42.69 42.09 -24.13
C ALA A 10 -42.99 42.88 -22.81
N VAL A 11 -42.42 42.33 -21.72
CA VAL A 11 -41.50 42.93 -20.72
C VAL A 11 -41.65 44.43 -20.38
N THR A 12 -41.97 44.77 -19.12
CA THR A 12 -41.03 45.34 -18.11
C THR A 12 -41.72 45.52 -16.75
N VAL A 13 -40.94 45.28 -15.70
CA VAL A 13 -41.11 45.40 -14.24
C VAL A 13 -41.94 46.60 -13.72
N LEU A 14 -42.81 46.35 -12.72
CA LEU A 14 -43.12 47.31 -11.66
C LEU A 14 -43.49 46.59 -10.34
N VAL A 15 -42.85 47.05 -9.27
CA VAL A 15 -42.93 46.61 -7.87
C VAL A 15 -44.19 47.14 -7.19
N ALA A 16 -44.77 46.35 -6.26
CA ALA A 16 -45.27 46.69 -4.91
C ALA A 16 -46.51 45.83 -4.51
N PRO A 17 -46.95 45.80 -3.24
CA PRO A 17 -46.37 45.04 -2.14
C PRO A 17 -47.44 44.21 -1.36
N GLY A 18 -47.02 43.37 -0.42
CA GLY A 18 -47.86 43.02 0.74
C GLY A 18 -48.35 41.58 0.83
N GLY A 19 -47.62 40.80 1.62
CA GLY A 19 -48.08 39.83 2.62
C GLY A 19 -49.39 39.06 2.41
N ALA A 20 -49.24 37.75 2.21
CA ALA A 20 -50.08 36.74 2.85
C ALA A 20 -49.29 35.43 2.90
N PHE A 21 -48.69 35.12 4.05
CA PHE A 21 -48.34 33.74 4.38
C PHE A 21 -49.66 33.02 4.66
N ALA A 22 -50.16 32.31 3.65
CA ALA A 22 -51.29 31.41 3.81
C ALA A 22 -50.80 30.12 4.47
N SER A 23 -51.46 29.81 5.57
CA SER A 23 -51.47 28.56 6.32
C SER A 23 -51.76 27.35 5.44
N GLU A 24 -50.94 26.32 5.53
CA GLU A 24 -51.42 24.93 5.47
C GLU A 24 -51.24 24.32 6.86
N GLY A 25 -52.34 24.33 7.62
CA GLY A 25 -52.48 23.46 8.76
C GLY A 25 -52.72 22.04 8.27
N GLN A 26 -51.76 21.15 8.51
CA GLN A 26 -52.02 19.72 8.61
C GLN A 26 -51.78 19.27 10.05
N SER A 27 -52.86 18.93 10.75
CA SER A 27 -52.80 17.94 11.82
C SER A 27 -52.33 16.61 11.22
N LEU A 28 -51.32 15.97 11.83
CA LEU A 28 -50.62 14.77 11.35
C LEU A 28 -51.51 13.75 10.62
N PRO A 29 -51.09 13.37 9.39
CA PRO A 29 -51.07 11.98 8.99
C PRO A 29 -49.68 11.66 8.39
N GLY A 30 -48.77 11.13 9.21
CA GLY A 30 -47.42 10.71 8.80
C GLY A 30 -46.38 11.01 9.88
N ALA A 31 -45.74 9.97 10.41
CA ALA A 31 -44.62 10.13 11.33
C ALA A 31 -43.40 10.60 10.53
N TYR A 32 -43.09 11.89 10.58
CA TYR A 32 -41.86 12.42 10.01
C TYR A 32 -40.67 11.86 10.80
N ASN A 33 -39.83 11.06 10.13
CA ASN A 33 -38.63 10.52 10.76
C ASN A 33 -37.44 11.49 10.66
N MET A 34 -37.55 12.57 9.87
CA MET A 34 -36.53 13.62 9.77
C MET A 34 -37.07 15.04 9.82
N VAL A 35 -36.37 15.91 10.55
CA VAL A 35 -36.77 17.31 10.75
C VAL A 35 -35.59 18.26 10.61
N LEU A 36 -35.63 19.14 9.61
CA LEU A 36 -34.69 20.25 9.48
C LEU A 36 -35.18 21.44 10.30
N VAL A 37 -34.37 21.92 11.22
CA VAL A 37 -34.68 23.09 12.05
C VAL A 37 -33.80 24.26 11.62
N GLY A 38 -34.42 25.27 11.03
CA GLY A 38 -33.78 26.48 10.54
C GLY A 38 -34.42 27.06 9.27
N GLY A 39 -34.44 28.39 9.18
CA GLY A 39 -34.96 29.12 8.02
C GLY A 39 -34.11 28.91 6.76
N SER A 40 -34.66 29.21 5.59
CA SER A 40 -33.98 29.02 4.29
C SER A 40 -32.72 29.88 4.11
N GLY A 41 -32.55 30.94 4.91
CA GLY A 41 -31.34 31.77 4.92
C GLY A 41 -30.18 31.18 5.71
N VAL A 42 -30.42 30.15 6.53
CA VAL A 42 -29.42 29.50 7.40
C VAL A 42 -29.18 28.04 6.99
N LEU A 43 -30.25 27.36 6.55
CA LEU A 43 -30.19 26.05 5.92
C LEU A 43 -30.74 26.19 4.49
N PRO A 44 -29.89 26.36 3.46
CA PRO A 44 -30.34 26.55 2.08
C PRO A 44 -31.30 25.45 1.58
N PRO A 45 -32.19 25.76 0.61
CA PRO A 45 -33.09 24.77 0.03
C PRO A 45 -32.38 23.53 -0.53
N GLN A 46 -31.13 23.68 -1.01
CA GLN A 46 -30.32 22.57 -1.53
C GLN A 46 -30.10 21.47 -0.50
N GLN A 47 -29.89 21.79 0.78
CA GLN A 47 -29.70 20.78 1.83
C GLN A 47 -30.96 19.96 2.12
N LEU A 48 -32.15 20.54 1.91
CA LEU A 48 -33.41 19.80 2.02
C LEU A 48 -33.57 18.83 0.84
N VAL A 49 -33.14 19.24 -0.34
CA VAL A 49 -33.10 18.36 -1.52
C VAL A 49 -32.10 17.23 -1.29
N GLU A 50 -30.91 17.56 -0.81
CA GLU A 50 -29.86 16.59 -0.45
C GLU A 50 -30.38 15.59 0.57
N LEU A 51 -30.99 16.02 1.69
CA LEU A 51 -31.51 15.12 2.72
C LEU A 51 -32.66 14.23 2.26
N ARG A 52 -33.58 14.77 1.45
CA ARG A 52 -34.63 13.96 0.81
C ARG A 52 -34.05 12.98 -0.21
N ALA A 53 -32.90 13.31 -0.80
CA ALA A 53 -32.15 12.45 -1.70
C ALA A 53 -31.13 11.54 -0.98
N THR A 54 -31.02 11.59 0.36
CA THR A 54 -30.13 10.70 1.12
C THR A 54 -30.90 9.77 2.05
N THR A 55 -32.21 9.96 2.22
CA THR A 55 -32.98 9.26 3.25
C THR A 55 -34.37 8.84 2.76
N THR A 56 -34.87 7.75 3.31
CA THR A 56 -36.19 7.15 3.01
C THR A 56 -37.32 7.71 3.89
N GLY A 57 -37.04 8.67 4.77
CA GLY A 57 -38.00 9.23 5.73
C GLY A 57 -38.69 10.51 5.25
N ASP A 58 -39.97 10.68 5.63
CA ASP A 58 -40.68 11.94 5.44
C ASP A 58 -39.92 13.08 6.13
N THR A 59 -39.55 14.11 5.35
CA THR A 59 -38.71 15.22 5.81
C THR A 59 -39.52 16.51 5.97
N LEU A 60 -39.60 17.01 7.20
CA LEU A 60 -40.23 18.27 7.56
C LEU A 60 -39.16 19.36 7.75
N ARG A 61 -39.40 20.57 7.22
CA ARG A 61 -38.60 21.77 7.57
C ARG A 61 -39.41 22.68 8.47
N ILE A 62 -38.80 23.12 9.57
CA ILE A 62 -39.37 24.06 10.53
C ILE A 62 -38.40 25.25 10.64
N GLY A 63 -38.83 26.46 10.28
CA GLY A 63 -37.97 27.64 10.34
C GLY A 63 -38.75 28.93 10.15
N GLY A 64 -38.33 29.99 10.85
CA GLY A 64 -38.88 31.34 10.69
C GLY A 64 -37.93 32.27 9.93
N SER A 65 -38.38 33.51 9.70
CA SER A 65 -37.54 34.60 9.15
C SER A 65 -36.54 35.16 10.17
N SER A 66 -36.67 34.78 11.44
CA SER A 66 -35.79 35.16 12.55
C SER A 66 -35.65 33.98 13.50
N ARG A 67 -34.64 33.98 14.38
CA ARG A 67 -34.48 32.95 15.43
C ARG A 67 -35.70 32.86 16.38
N PHE A 68 -36.38 33.99 16.60
CA PHE A 68 -37.62 34.04 17.38
C PHE A 68 -38.79 33.41 16.60
N GLY A 69 -38.84 33.65 15.29
CA GLY A 69 -39.78 32.98 14.39
C GLY A 69 -39.54 31.47 14.30
N THR A 70 -38.29 31.00 14.26
CA THR A 70 -37.99 29.57 14.31
C THR A 70 -38.45 28.96 15.64
N ALA A 71 -38.21 29.63 16.78
CA ALA A 71 -38.68 29.17 18.08
C ALA A 71 -40.22 29.06 18.13
N ALA A 72 -40.92 30.06 17.59
CA ALA A 72 -42.37 30.03 17.48
C ALA A 72 -42.88 28.91 16.57
N ALA A 73 -42.23 28.66 15.43
CA ALA A 73 -42.59 27.59 14.50
C ALA A 73 -42.38 26.19 15.11
N VAL A 74 -41.26 25.98 15.81
CA VAL A 74 -40.98 24.74 16.55
C VAL A 74 -42.03 24.50 17.64
N SER A 75 -42.37 25.54 18.40
CA SER A 75 -43.43 25.49 19.41
C SER A 75 -44.80 25.18 18.80
N ALA A 76 -45.18 25.84 17.70
CA ALA A 76 -46.44 25.58 17.01
C ALA A 76 -46.56 24.14 16.49
N GLN A 77 -45.44 23.57 16.03
CA GLN A 77 -45.38 22.20 15.56
C GLN A 77 -45.54 21.18 16.70
N GLN A 78 -44.88 21.41 17.85
CA GLN A 78 -44.90 20.47 18.98
C GLN A 78 -46.15 20.61 19.85
N TYR A 79 -46.68 21.83 19.98
CA TYR A 79 -47.80 22.18 20.84
C TYR A 79 -48.95 22.82 20.04
N PRO A 80 -49.55 22.09 19.08
CA PRO A 80 -50.61 22.65 18.22
C PRO A 80 -51.87 23.03 19.02
N SER A 81 -52.15 22.33 20.12
CA SER A 81 -53.29 22.56 21.01
C SER A 81 -53.04 23.59 22.13
N GLY A 82 -51.86 24.21 22.15
CA GLY A 82 -51.41 25.07 23.25
C GLY A 82 -50.55 24.31 24.27
N SER A 83 -50.06 25.02 25.29
CA SER A 83 -49.23 24.46 26.36
C SER A 83 -49.56 25.12 27.69
N GLU A 84 -49.58 24.36 28.79
CA GLU A 84 -49.79 24.90 30.14
C GLU A 84 -48.60 25.73 30.64
N ASN A 85 -47.39 25.31 30.25
CA ASN A 85 -46.12 25.89 30.66
C ASN A 85 -45.39 26.48 29.46
N VAL A 86 -44.49 27.43 29.68
CA VAL A 86 -43.54 27.90 28.66
C VAL A 86 -42.20 28.23 29.30
N VAL A 87 -41.10 27.90 28.64
CA VAL A 87 -39.76 28.30 29.07
C VAL A 87 -39.27 29.42 28.18
N ILE A 88 -38.87 30.54 28.78
CA ILE A 88 -38.36 31.73 28.08
C ILE A 88 -36.87 31.87 28.36
N THR A 89 -36.05 31.91 27.32
CA THR A 89 -34.61 32.13 27.42
C THR A 89 -34.14 33.22 26.45
N THR A 90 -32.92 33.72 26.62
CA THR A 90 -32.36 34.77 25.76
C THR A 90 -32.06 34.23 24.37
N GLY A 91 -32.28 35.06 23.35
CA GLY A 91 -31.91 34.77 21.97
C GLY A 91 -30.47 35.11 21.62
N SER A 92 -29.62 35.62 22.54
CA SER A 92 -28.28 36.16 22.22
C SER A 92 -27.09 35.59 23.00
N ASP A 93 -27.25 35.04 24.22
CA ASP A 93 -26.18 34.36 24.98
C ASP A 93 -26.65 32.97 25.46
N PHE A 94 -26.16 31.91 24.82
CA PHE A 94 -26.80 30.58 24.81
C PHE A 94 -26.48 29.68 25.99
N ALA A 95 -25.57 30.07 26.88
CA ALA A 95 -25.13 29.19 27.96
C ALA A 95 -26.29 28.81 28.89
N ASP A 96 -27.06 29.81 29.35
CA ASP A 96 -28.25 29.59 30.19
C ASP A 96 -29.35 28.84 29.42
N ALA A 97 -29.44 29.08 28.12
CA ALA A 97 -30.43 28.46 27.24
C ALA A 97 -30.19 26.96 27.06
N LEU A 98 -28.92 26.53 27.08
CA LEU A 98 -28.54 25.12 26.91
C LEU A 98 -28.99 24.25 28.09
N ALA A 99 -28.78 24.74 29.32
CA ALA A 99 -29.26 24.05 30.52
C ALA A 99 -30.80 24.06 30.65
N ALA A 100 -31.48 24.97 29.95
CA ALA A 100 -32.93 25.04 29.92
C ALA A 100 -33.59 23.94 29.06
N VAL A 101 -32.87 23.36 28.08
CA VAL A 101 -33.43 22.35 27.15
C VAL A 101 -33.99 21.12 27.87
N PRO A 102 -33.24 20.40 28.73
CA PRO A 102 -33.79 19.25 29.44
C PRO A 102 -34.87 19.63 30.48
N VAL A 103 -34.85 20.87 31.00
CA VAL A 103 -35.90 21.40 31.88
C VAL A 103 -37.20 21.68 31.12
N ALA A 104 -37.12 22.25 29.92
CA ALA A 104 -38.28 22.46 29.05
C ALA A 104 -38.93 21.12 28.69
N SER A 105 -38.12 20.09 28.39
CA SER A 105 -38.59 18.72 28.15
C SER A 105 -39.27 18.11 29.39
N SER A 106 -38.72 18.31 30.60
CA SER A 106 -39.32 17.76 31.83
C SER A 106 -40.62 18.45 32.25
N LEU A 107 -40.80 19.73 31.89
CA LEU A 107 -42.01 20.51 32.12
C LEU A 107 -43.08 20.35 31.03
N ASP A 108 -42.79 19.56 29.97
CA ASP A 108 -43.60 19.47 28.75
C ASP A 108 -43.95 20.87 28.21
N ALA A 109 -42.93 21.71 28.09
CA ALA A 109 -43.05 23.14 27.79
C ALA A 109 -42.28 23.52 26.51
N PRO A 110 -42.83 24.38 25.64
CA PRO A 110 -42.08 24.99 24.55
C PRO A 110 -40.98 25.90 25.08
N LEU A 111 -39.83 25.87 24.40
CA LEU A 111 -38.72 26.78 24.61
C LEU A 111 -38.83 27.95 23.62
N LEU A 112 -39.16 29.14 24.13
CA LEU A 112 -39.23 30.36 23.33
C LEU A 112 -38.09 31.33 23.68
N LEU A 113 -37.74 32.14 22.69
CA LEU A 113 -36.63 33.09 22.78
C LEU A 113 -37.13 34.53 22.98
N THR A 114 -36.39 35.32 23.74
CA THR A 114 -36.65 36.76 23.94
C THR A 114 -35.39 37.60 23.69
N GLN A 115 -35.59 38.89 23.43
CA GLN A 115 -34.52 39.87 23.59
C GLN A 115 -34.38 40.26 25.07
N SER A 116 -33.29 40.94 25.42
CA SER A 116 -33.01 41.32 26.80
C SER A 116 -34.00 42.36 27.34
N ASP A 117 -34.60 43.20 26.50
CA ASP A 117 -35.45 44.33 26.90
C ASP A 117 -36.90 44.29 26.38
N GLY A 118 -37.26 43.32 25.53
CA GLY A 118 -38.63 43.16 25.05
C GLY A 118 -38.94 41.80 24.42
N LEU A 119 -40.20 41.39 24.44
CA LEU A 119 -40.65 40.22 23.69
C LEU A 119 -40.71 40.58 22.18
N PRO A 120 -40.03 39.81 21.31
CA PRO A 120 -40.20 39.92 19.87
C PRO A 120 -41.64 39.67 19.44
N GLN A 121 -42.03 40.18 18.27
CA GLN A 121 -43.39 40.05 17.77
C GLN A 121 -43.80 38.58 17.63
N GLU A 122 -42.90 37.75 17.11
CA GLU A 122 -43.09 36.32 16.90
C GLU A 122 -43.31 35.58 18.22
N THR A 123 -42.47 35.85 19.23
CA THR A 123 -42.62 35.29 20.58
C THR A 123 -43.93 35.72 21.23
N ARG A 124 -44.32 36.99 21.08
CA ARG A 124 -45.57 37.52 21.63
C ARG A 124 -46.79 36.85 20.99
N ALA A 125 -46.79 36.69 19.66
CA ALA A 125 -47.86 36.03 18.93
C ALA A 125 -47.98 34.55 19.34
N GLU A 126 -46.85 33.87 19.50
CA GLU A 126 -46.85 32.47 19.91
C GLU A 126 -47.33 32.27 21.35
N LEU A 127 -46.95 33.16 22.28
CA LEU A 127 -47.47 33.14 23.65
C LEU A 127 -48.99 33.34 23.70
N GLN A 128 -49.54 34.20 22.83
CA GLN A 128 -50.99 34.38 22.71
C GLN A 128 -51.68 33.13 22.17
N ARG A 129 -51.06 32.42 21.22
CA ARG A 129 -51.57 31.16 20.67
C ARG A 129 -51.52 30.04 21.70
N LEU A 130 -50.39 29.88 22.39
CA LEU A 130 -50.18 28.85 23.41
C LEU A 130 -51.08 29.04 24.62
N ALA A 131 -51.37 30.30 24.97
CA ALA A 131 -52.11 30.71 26.17
C ALA A 131 -51.62 30.02 27.47
N PRO A 132 -50.31 30.06 27.79
CA PRO A 132 -49.76 29.33 28.92
C PRO A 132 -50.22 29.93 30.25
N GLN A 133 -50.40 29.05 31.25
CA GLN A 133 -50.73 29.45 32.61
C GLN A 133 -49.48 29.86 33.39
N SER A 134 -48.35 29.22 33.10
CA SER A 134 -47.07 29.45 33.76
C SER A 134 -45.94 29.72 32.78
N ALA A 135 -45.00 30.59 33.16
CA ALA A 135 -43.77 30.84 32.42
C ALA A 135 -42.55 30.76 33.34
N LEU A 136 -41.53 30.01 32.91
CA LEU A 136 -40.21 29.97 33.52
C LEU A 136 -39.24 30.83 32.69
N VAL A 137 -38.78 31.93 33.24
CA VAL A 137 -37.73 32.77 32.65
C VAL A 137 -36.37 32.27 33.12
N VAL A 138 -35.53 31.84 32.18
CA VAL A 138 -34.21 31.29 32.46
C VAL A 138 -33.13 32.31 32.11
N GLY A 139 -32.41 32.75 33.13
CA GLY A 139 -31.36 33.76 33.06
C GLY A 139 -31.53 34.87 34.10
N ALA A 140 -30.40 35.46 34.50
CA ALA A 140 -30.36 36.60 35.40
C ALA A 140 -31.04 37.84 34.78
N GLU A 141 -31.31 38.85 35.61
CA GLU A 141 -31.92 40.12 35.13
C GLU A 141 -31.03 40.84 34.09
N SER A 142 -29.71 40.66 34.17
CA SER A 142 -28.77 41.19 33.18
C SER A 142 -28.89 40.54 31.79
N ALA A 143 -29.34 39.28 31.73
CA ALA A 143 -29.53 38.55 30.48
C ALA A 143 -30.95 38.75 29.92
N ILE A 144 -31.96 38.75 30.80
CA ILE A 144 -33.36 38.98 30.46
C ILE A 144 -33.94 39.97 31.47
N GLY A 145 -34.14 41.21 31.05
CA GLY A 145 -34.58 42.31 31.90
C GLY A 145 -35.92 42.03 32.59
N GLU A 146 -36.14 42.67 33.73
CA GLU A 146 -37.36 42.46 34.52
C GLU A 146 -38.64 42.91 33.80
N TRP A 147 -38.50 43.78 32.79
CA TRP A 147 -39.59 44.17 31.93
C TRP A 147 -40.28 42.98 31.25
N ILE A 148 -39.54 41.96 30.83
CA ILE A 148 -40.10 40.75 30.20
C ILE A 148 -41.11 40.06 31.10
N ARG A 149 -40.84 39.96 32.41
CA ARG A 149 -41.79 39.33 33.35
C ARG A 149 -43.09 40.13 33.47
N ARG A 150 -43.00 41.45 33.40
CA ARG A 150 -44.19 42.32 33.38
C ARG A 150 -44.96 42.11 32.08
N GLU A 151 -44.26 42.01 30.96
CA GLU A 151 -44.86 41.76 29.65
C GLU A 151 -45.59 40.40 29.59
N LEU A 152 -44.97 39.34 30.10
CA LEU A 152 -45.58 38.01 30.22
C LEU A 152 -46.87 38.04 31.07
N ARG A 153 -46.89 38.77 32.19
CA ARG A 153 -48.10 38.95 33.01
C ARG A 153 -49.19 39.74 32.29
N MET A 154 -48.82 40.76 31.50
CA MET A 154 -49.77 41.53 30.70
C MET A 154 -50.42 40.69 29.60
N LEU A 155 -49.76 39.63 29.13
CA LEU A 155 -50.32 38.63 28.21
C LEU A 155 -51.25 37.61 28.90
N GLY A 156 -51.49 37.73 30.21
CA GLY A 156 -52.42 36.87 30.95
C GLY A 156 -51.80 35.64 31.61
N ILE A 157 -50.47 35.51 31.58
CA ILE A 157 -49.75 34.40 32.23
C ILE A 157 -49.75 34.63 33.75
N ARG A 158 -50.35 33.70 34.49
CA ARG A 158 -50.64 33.87 35.92
C ARG A 158 -49.39 33.73 36.78
N THR A 159 -48.55 32.75 36.45
CA THR A 159 -47.36 32.44 37.23
C THR A 159 -46.12 32.69 36.40
N VAL A 160 -45.25 33.60 36.84
CA VAL A 160 -43.99 33.89 36.15
C VAL A 160 -42.82 33.75 37.13
N THR A 161 -42.10 32.64 37.00
CA THR A 161 -40.92 32.29 37.82
C THR A 161 -39.66 32.63 37.06
N ARG A 162 -38.61 33.04 37.76
CA ARG A 162 -37.28 33.27 37.17
C ARG A 162 -36.26 32.38 37.88
N ILE A 163 -35.39 31.74 37.11
CA ILE A 163 -34.18 31.08 37.62
C ILE A 163 -32.99 31.69 36.88
N GLY A 164 -32.13 32.36 37.62
CA GLY A 164 -30.90 32.97 37.09
C GLY A 164 -29.88 33.08 38.22
N GLY A 165 -28.70 32.51 38.00
CA GLY A 165 -27.58 32.57 38.92
C GLY A 165 -26.72 33.82 38.71
N ILE A 166 -25.64 33.92 39.47
CA ILE A 166 -24.65 35.01 39.31
C ILE A 166 -23.87 34.92 37.99
N ASP A 167 -23.77 33.72 37.43
CA ASP A 167 -23.15 33.42 36.15
C ASP A 167 -23.83 32.19 35.51
N ARG A 168 -23.34 31.79 34.33
CA ARG A 168 -23.88 30.65 33.56
C ARG A 168 -23.76 29.31 34.29
N TYR A 169 -22.73 29.13 35.10
CA TYR A 169 -22.51 27.87 35.83
C TYR A 169 -23.51 27.76 36.98
N ASP A 170 -23.75 28.86 37.69
CA ASP A 170 -24.73 28.94 38.77
C ASP A 170 -26.16 28.86 38.25
N THR A 171 -26.49 29.50 37.12
CA THR A 171 -27.80 29.32 36.46
C THR A 171 -28.07 27.85 36.13
N ALA A 172 -27.11 27.15 35.51
CA ALA A 172 -27.25 25.73 35.17
C ALA A 172 -27.43 24.85 36.43
N ALA A 173 -26.66 25.13 37.48
CA ALA A 173 -26.79 24.41 38.75
C ALA A 173 -28.16 24.63 39.41
N LEU A 174 -28.68 25.86 39.43
CA LEU A 174 -30.00 26.18 40.01
C LEU A 174 -31.15 25.58 39.20
N LEU A 175 -31.05 25.55 37.87
CA LEU A 175 -32.00 24.87 37.00
C LEU A 175 -32.04 23.36 37.31
N SER A 176 -30.86 22.77 37.46
CA SER A 176 -30.74 21.36 37.82
C SER A 176 -31.31 21.08 39.21
N GLU A 177 -30.98 21.92 40.20
CA GLU A 177 -31.45 21.78 41.58
C GLU A 177 -32.98 21.82 41.70
N SER A 178 -33.62 22.66 40.89
CA SER A 178 -35.07 22.87 40.92
C SER A 178 -35.88 21.80 40.19
N HIS A 179 -35.29 21.03 39.28
CA HIS A 179 -36.03 20.12 38.39
C HIS A 179 -35.53 18.67 38.37
N PHE A 180 -34.37 18.37 38.98
CA PHE A 180 -33.82 17.01 39.03
C PHE A 180 -33.55 16.55 40.46
N ASP A 181 -34.04 15.35 40.76
CA ASP A 181 -33.84 14.67 42.03
C ASP A 181 -32.40 14.16 42.21
N ARG A 182 -32.08 13.70 43.42
CA ARG A 182 -30.79 13.04 43.69
C ARG A 182 -30.81 11.59 43.17
N GLY A 183 -29.64 11.07 42.82
CA GLY A 183 -29.44 9.71 42.33
C GLY A 183 -29.73 9.52 40.84
N VAL A 184 -29.52 10.56 40.01
CA VAL A 184 -29.73 10.49 38.56
C VAL A 184 -28.82 9.45 37.90
N GLU A 185 -29.26 8.88 36.77
CA GLU A 185 -28.47 7.87 36.06
C GLU A 185 -27.18 8.46 35.50
N SER A 186 -27.26 9.60 34.81
CA SER A 186 -26.09 10.35 34.38
C SER A 186 -26.30 11.87 34.37
N VAL A 187 -25.20 12.59 34.18
CA VAL A 187 -25.15 14.05 33.99
C VAL A 187 -24.30 14.34 32.77
N PHE A 188 -24.77 15.25 31.91
CA PHE A 188 -23.96 15.79 30.81
C PHE A 188 -23.28 17.08 31.26
N VAL A 189 -21.96 17.12 31.10
CA VAL A 189 -21.11 18.29 31.39
C VAL A 189 -20.58 18.83 30.07
N VAL A 190 -20.92 20.09 29.79
CA VAL A 190 -20.62 20.79 28.53
C VAL A 190 -19.82 22.05 28.81
N SER A 191 -19.09 22.55 27.81
CA SER A 191 -18.38 23.82 27.95
C SER A 191 -19.34 25.00 27.93
N GLY A 192 -19.07 25.99 28.78
CA GLY A 192 -19.77 27.28 28.74
C GLY A 192 -19.25 28.25 27.69
N LEU A 193 -18.24 27.89 26.89
CA LEU A 193 -17.57 28.79 25.95
C LEU A 193 -17.73 28.39 24.48
N GLU A 194 -17.90 27.10 24.19
CA GLU A 194 -18.14 26.59 22.83
C GLU A 194 -19.41 25.71 22.84
N PHE A 195 -20.40 26.08 22.03
CA PHE A 195 -21.77 25.58 22.18
C PHE A 195 -22.16 24.49 21.18
N ALA A 196 -21.37 24.27 20.12
CA ALA A 196 -21.66 23.29 19.07
C ALA A 196 -21.85 21.89 19.66
N ALA A 197 -20.87 21.43 20.43
CA ALA A 197 -20.92 20.13 21.10
C ALA A 197 -22.05 20.07 22.15
N GLY A 198 -22.29 21.18 22.84
CA GLY A 198 -23.28 21.28 23.91
C GLY A 198 -24.71 21.06 23.44
N VAL A 199 -25.09 21.54 22.25
CA VAL A 199 -26.46 21.44 21.73
C VAL A 199 -26.89 19.99 21.48
N SER A 200 -26.01 19.15 20.91
CA SER A 200 -26.29 17.72 20.73
C SER A 200 -26.50 17.01 22.07
N ALA A 201 -25.73 17.41 23.10
CA ALA A 201 -25.91 16.95 24.48
C ALA A 201 -27.26 17.42 25.06
N GLY A 202 -27.70 18.64 24.71
CA GLY A 202 -29.06 19.18 24.92
C GLY A 202 -30.15 18.18 24.59
N ALA A 203 -30.16 17.73 23.34
CA ALA A 203 -31.14 16.78 22.82
C ALA A 203 -31.04 15.40 23.52
N ALA A 204 -29.81 14.92 23.71
CA ALA A 204 -29.54 13.67 24.41
C ALA A 204 -30.10 13.69 25.84
N ALA A 205 -29.76 14.72 26.62
CA ALA A 205 -30.20 14.89 28.00
C ALA A 205 -31.72 15.07 28.11
N ALA A 206 -32.34 15.83 27.19
CA ALA A 206 -33.79 15.97 27.13
C ALA A 206 -34.50 14.64 26.82
N SER A 207 -33.89 13.79 25.97
CA SER A 207 -34.44 12.48 25.63
C SER A 207 -34.30 11.46 26.76
N SER A 208 -33.21 11.52 27.53
CA SER A 208 -32.97 10.64 28.69
C SER A 208 -33.53 11.18 30.01
N SER A 209 -34.09 12.40 30.01
CA SER A 209 -34.54 13.12 31.23
C SER A 209 -33.41 13.31 32.24
N GLU A 210 -32.24 13.69 31.76
CA GLU A 210 -31.02 13.89 32.54
C GLU A 210 -30.61 15.37 32.56
N PRO A 211 -29.91 15.84 33.62
CA PRO A 211 -29.48 17.23 33.73
C PRO A 211 -28.27 17.54 32.84
N ILE A 212 -28.21 18.80 32.38
CA ILE A 212 -27.02 19.42 31.79
C ILE A 212 -26.43 20.41 32.77
N LEU A 213 -25.13 20.29 33.01
CA LEU A 213 -24.37 21.25 33.77
C LEU A 213 -23.24 21.85 32.92
N ILE A 214 -22.89 23.09 33.22
CA ILE A 214 -21.91 23.85 32.45
C ILE A 214 -20.59 23.88 33.21
N SER A 215 -19.48 23.65 32.52
CA SER A 215 -18.13 23.72 33.04
C SER A 215 -17.33 24.84 32.37
N HIS A 216 -16.33 25.35 33.09
CA HIS A 216 -15.22 26.08 32.48
C HIS A 216 -14.27 25.07 31.81
N ARG A 217 -13.44 25.54 30.86
CA ARG A 217 -12.45 24.72 30.14
C ARG A 217 -11.44 24.05 31.09
N ASP A 218 -10.83 24.85 31.97
CA ASP A 218 -9.63 24.45 32.72
C ASP A 218 -9.82 24.15 34.20
N PHE A 219 -11.03 24.39 34.75
CA PHE A 219 -11.33 24.12 36.16
C PHE A 219 -12.82 23.79 36.35
N VAL A 220 -13.15 23.08 37.43
CA VAL A 220 -14.54 22.78 37.84
C VAL A 220 -15.10 23.97 38.62
N PRO A 221 -16.10 24.73 38.10
CA PRO A 221 -16.71 25.83 38.84
C PRO A 221 -17.40 25.33 40.12
N ASP A 222 -17.45 26.17 41.17
CA ASP A 222 -18.03 25.78 42.46
C ASP A 222 -19.52 25.41 42.35
N ALA A 223 -20.27 26.08 41.48
CA ALA A 223 -21.66 25.74 41.19
C ALA A 223 -21.80 24.33 40.60
N LEU A 224 -20.97 23.98 39.61
CA LEU A 224 -20.90 22.65 39.02
C LEU A 224 -20.52 21.60 40.08
N ARG A 225 -19.50 21.90 40.89
CA ARG A 225 -19.03 21.04 41.97
C ARG A 225 -20.15 20.71 42.97
N ARG A 226 -20.80 21.74 43.48
CA ARG A 226 -21.89 21.64 44.45
C ARG A 226 -23.03 20.79 43.89
N GLU A 227 -23.40 21.03 42.64
CA GLU A 227 -24.55 20.37 42.04
C GLU A 227 -24.28 18.90 41.70
N LEU A 228 -23.09 18.57 41.20
CA LEU A 228 -22.69 17.17 41.00
C LEU A 228 -22.72 16.36 42.31
N LEU A 229 -22.26 16.97 43.42
CA LEU A 229 -22.30 16.34 44.74
C LEU A 229 -23.73 16.17 45.29
N ARG A 230 -24.65 17.09 44.96
CA ARG A 230 -26.08 16.99 45.29
C ARG A 230 -26.73 15.87 44.48
N LEU A 231 -26.56 15.88 43.17
CA LEU A 231 -27.15 14.95 42.21
C LEU A 231 -26.70 13.51 42.42
N ARG A 232 -25.44 13.28 42.81
CA ARG A 232 -24.85 11.93 42.97
C ARG A 232 -25.12 11.01 41.75
N PRO A 233 -24.68 11.41 40.54
CA PRO A 233 -24.95 10.63 39.35
C PRO A 233 -24.20 9.29 39.36
N LYS A 234 -24.73 8.26 38.68
CA LYS A 234 -24.00 6.98 38.54
C LYS A 234 -22.88 7.05 37.50
N ARG A 235 -22.91 8.02 36.60
CA ARG A 235 -21.84 8.32 35.63
C ARG A 235 -21.93 9.76 35.14
N VAL A 236 -20.85 10.29 34.58
CA VAL A 236 -20.82 11.63 33.97
C VAL A 236 -20.34 11.54 32.53
N PHE A 237 -21.00 12.26 31.62
CA PHE A 237 -20.56 12.43 30.24
C PHE A 237 -20.00 13.82 30.05
N VAL A 238 -18.72 13.93 29.68
CA VAL A 238 -18.09 15.20 29.33
C VAL A 238 -18.07 15.32 27.82
N VAL A 239 -18.72 16.35 27.28
CA VAL A 239 -18.92 16.49 25.82
C VAL A 239 -17.92 17.51 25.26
N GLY A 240 -17.28 17.14 24.15
CA GLY A 240 -16.19 17.90 23.52
C GLY A 240 -14.82 17.31 23.85
N ASP A 241 -13.82 17.67 23.04
CA ASP A 241 -12.45 17.21 23.21
C ASP A 241 -11.71 17.91 24.39
N ALA A 242 -10.43 17.61 24.56
CA ALA A 242 -9.60 18.20 25.62
C ALA A 242 -9.31 19.70 25.43
N SER A 243 -9.51 20.25 24.22
CA SER A 243 -9.41 21.69 23.96
C SER A 243 -10.64 22.46 24.48
N ILE A 244 -11.79 21.79 24.56
CA ILE A 244 -13.08 22.37 24.98
C ILE A 244 -13.33 22.19 26.48
N VAL A 245 -13.11 20.98 27.00
CA VAL A 245 -13.09 20.68 28.43
C VAL A 245 -11.83 19.87 28.74
N SER A 246 -10.89 20.46 29.46
CA SER A 246 -9.56 19.86 29.69
C SER A 246 -9.64 18.51 30.41
N SER A 247 -8.67 17.63 30.14
CA SER A 247 -8.55 16.35 30.86
C SER A 247 -8.34 16.53 32.37
N ARG A 248 -7.87 17.71 32.80
CA ARG A 248 -7.80 18.10 34.21
C ARG A 248 -9.19 18.17 34.84
N VAL A 249 -10.14 18.85 34.20
CA VAL A 249 -11.54 18.94 34.66
C VAL A 249 -12.18 17.55 34.74
N VAL A 250 -11.96 16.71 33.72
CA VAL A 250 -12.44 15.31 33.72
C VAL A 250 -11.89 14.53 34.91
N SER A 251 -10.58 14.61 35.15
CA SER A 251 -9.90 13.92 36.24
C SER A 251 -10.39 14.41 37.61
N GLU A 252 -10.63 15.71 37.74
CA GLU A 252 -11.15 16.30 38.97
C GLU A 252 -12.57 15.84 39.29
N ILE A 253 -13.47 15.80 38.29
CA ILE A 253 -14.83 15.28 38.45
C ILE A 253 -14.80 13.79 38.81
N GLN A 254 -13.97 13.00 38.11
CA GLN A 254 -13.79 11.56 38.35
C GLN A 254 -13.31 11.29 39.78
N PHE A 255 -12.33 12.04 40.25
CA PHE A 255 -11.80 11.93 41.60
C PHE A 255 -12.83 12.36 42.67
N MET A 256 -13.55 13.44 42.41
CA MET A 256 -14.54 13.99 43.35
C MET A 256 -15.73 13.04 43.58
N LEU A 257 -16.23 12.40 42.52
CA LEU A 257 -17.46 11.61 42.59
C LEU A 257 -17.21 10.10 42.75
N GLY A 258 -16.05 9.60 42.32
CA GLY A 258 -15.75 8.17 42.34
C GLY A 258 -16.60 7.34 41.37
N VAL A 259 -17.21 7.98 40.37
CA VAL A 259 -18.08 7.33 39.35
C VAL A 259 -17.48 7.48 37.95
N PRO A 260 -17.76 6.57 37.00
CA PRO A 260 -17.18 6.66 35.66
C PRO A 260 -17.50 7.99 34.96
N VAL A 261 -16.45 8.65 34.45
CA VAL A 261 -16.55 9.84 33.60
C VAL A 261 -16.09 9.49 32.19
N ALA A 262 -17.01 9.55 31.22
CA ALA A 262 -16.71 9.24 29.82
C ALA A 262 -16.71 10.51 28.97
N ARG A 263 -15.72 10.66 28.09
CA ARG A 263 -15.67 11.76 27.12
C ARG A 263 -16.42 11.36 25.83
N LEU A 264 -17.27 12.26 25.34
CA LEU A 264 -17.95 12.13 24.04
C LEU A 264 -17.42 13.23 23.11
N SER A 265 -16.61 12.85 22.13
CA SER A 265 -15.94 13.79 21.21
C SER A 265 -15.59 13.14 19.88
N GLY A 266 -15.52 13.95 18.83
CA GLY A 266 -14.95 13.61 17.53
C GLY A 266 -13.96 14.69 17.06
N PRO A 267 -13.37 14.54 15.86
CA PRO A 267 -12.42 15.51 15.30
C PRO A 267 -13.03 16.90 15.04
N ASP A 268 -14.36 16.99 14.94
CA ASP A 268 -15.09 18.25 14.79
C ASP A 268 -16.46 18.20 15.51
N SER A 269 -17.26 19.27 15.34
CA SER A 269 -18.59 19.37 15.95
C SER A 269 -19.60 18.36 15.38
N HIS A 270 -19.48 17.99 14.10
CA HIS A 270 -20.35 17.03 13.43
C HIS A 270 -20.11 15.61 13.98
N ALA A 271 -18.85 15.19 14.06
CA ALA A 271 -18.46 13.91 14.64
C ALA A 271 -18.70 13.85 16.16
N THR A 272 -18.58 14.98 16.87
CA THR A 272 -18.96 15.05 18.28
C THR A 272 -20.48 14.86 18.46
N ALA A 273 -21.32 15.46 17.61
CA ALA A 273 -22.76 15.23 17.62
C ALA A 273 -23.11 13.78 17.30
N ALA A 274 -22.42 13.15 16.34
CA ALA A 274 -22.56 11.73 16.03
C ALA A 274 -22.18 10.85 17.24
N ALA A 275 -21.07 11.14 17.93
CA ALA A 275 -20.66 10.41 19.12
C ALA A 275 -21.66 10.53 20.29
N VAL A 276 -22.23 11.73 20.50
CA VAL A 276 -23.32 11.94 21.47
C VAL A 276 -24.56 11.15 21.07
N SER A 277 -24.90 11.15 19.77
CA SER A 277 -26.05 10.42 19.25
C SER A 277 -25.91 8.90 19.45
N ALA A 278 -24.78 8.34 19.01
CA ALA A 278 -24.45 6.91 19.16
C ALA A 278 -24.48 6.44 20.63
N ARG A 279 -24.20 7.35 21.57
CA ARG A 279 -24.20 7.02 23.00
C ARG A 279 -25.60 6.84 23.58
N VAL A 280 -26.57 7.62 23.12
CA VAL A 280 -27.89 7.79 23.75
C VAL A 280 -29.01 7.15 22.95
N PHE A 281 -28.94 7.24 21.61
CA PHE A 281 -30.01 6.78 20.73
C PHE A 281 -29.67 5.42 20.12
N LYS A 282 -30.59 4.46 20.30
CA LYS A 282 -30.51 3.12 19.71
C LYS A 282 -30.70 3.18 18.20
N ASN A 283 -30.24 2.15 17.48
CA ASN A 283 -30.53 1.96 16.05
C ASN A 283 -32.06 1.94 15.85
N GLY A 284 -32.54 2.56 14.76
CA GLY A 284 -33.97 2.72 14.49
C GLY A 284 -34.61 3.89 15.24
N ALA A 285 -33.96 5.06 15.24
CA ALA A 285 -34.54 6.26 15.84
C ALA A 285 -35.80 6.70 15.06
N THR A 286 -36.89 6.98 15.78
CA THR A 286 -38.17 7.37 15.17
C THR A 286 -38.19 8.83 14.69
N MET A 287 -37.15 9.61 15.00
CA MET A 287 -37.00 11.00 14.58
C MET A 287 -35.54 11.42 14.67
N VAL A 288 -34.99 12.04 13.63
CA VAL A 288 -33.67 12.68 13.61
C VAL A 288 -33.81 14.14 13.21
N LYS A 289 -33.12 15.03 13.90
CA LYS A 289 -33.19 16.48 13.65
C LYS A 289 -31.87 16.99 13.10
N ILE A 290 -31.93 17.86 12.11
CA ILE A 290 -30.76 18.44 11.46
C ILE A 290 -30.82 19.95 11.55
N ALA A 291 -29.75 20.55 12.05
CA ALA A 291 -29.61 22.00 12.20
C ALA A 291 -28.22 22.46 11.75
N THR A 292 -28.04 23.77 11.56
CA THR A 292 -26.73 24.35 11.26
C THR A 292 -25.84 24.42 12.50
N ASN A 293 -24.52 24.42 12.31
CA ASN A 293 -23.52 24.69 13.36
C ASN A 293 -22.95 26.13 13.33
N LEU A 294 -23.54 27.07 12.58
CA LEU A 294 -23.00 28.44 12.44
C LEU A 294 -23.49 29.44 13.48
N ASP A 295 -24.79 29.41 13.83
CA ASP A 295 -25.42 30.38 14.76
C ASP A 295 -26.10 29.67 15.95
N PHE A 296 -26.01 28.33 16.03
CA PHE A 296 -26.48 27.41 17.09
C PHE A 296 -27.92 27.53 17.62
N VAL A 297 -28.65 28.61 17.33
CA VAL A 297 -29.97 28.89 17.89
C VAL A 297 -31.00 27.91 17.36
N ASP A 298 -30.99 27.68 16.05
CA ASP A 298 -31.89 26.71 15.42
C ASP A 298 -31.59 25.29 15.93
N ALA A 299 -30.32 24.99 16.20
CA ALA A 299 -29.91 23.72 16.77
C ALA A 299 -30.34 23.56 18.24
N LEU A 300 -30.25 24.62 19.04
CA LEU A 300 -30.74 24.64 20.42
C LEU A 300 -32.24 24.35 20.47
N LEU A 301 -33.01 25.00 19.58
CA LEU A 301 -34.45 24.79 19.44
C LEU A 301 -34.77 23.35 19.00
N ALA A 302 -33.96 22.78 18.11
CA ALA A 302 -34.05 21.36 17.75
C ALA A 302 -33.82 20.42 18.95
N GLY A 303 -33.01 20.83 19.92
CA GLY A 303 -32.78 20.07 21.15
C GLY A 303 -34.03 19.89 22.02
N GLY A 304 -34.89 20.91 22.08
CA GLY A 304 -36.16 20.87 22.82
C GLY A 304 -37.33 20.23 22.07
N PHE A 305 -37.17 20.02 20.76
CA PHE A 305 -38.21 19.51 19.88
C PHE A 305 -38.10 17.99 19.68
N GLY A 306 -39.06 17.22 20.18
CA GLY A 306 -39.11 15.76 19.96
C GLY A 306 -37.93 14.96 20.57
N ARG A 307 -38.17 13.69 20.91
CA ARG A 307 -37.18 12.82 21.59
C ARG A 307 -36.22 12.11 20.62
N GLY A 308 -35.49 12.88 19.81
CA GLY A 308 -34.53 12.37 18.81
C GLY A 308 -33.16 13.07 18.84
N PRO A 309 -32.13 12.50 18.18
CA PRO A 309 -30.83 13.15 18.06
C PRO A 309 -30.90 14.46 17.27
N VAL A 310 -29.96 15.36 17.57
CA VAL A 310 -29.68 16.56 16.77
C VAL A 310 -28.31 16.38 16.15
N LEU A 311 -28.27 16.32 14.82
CA LEU A 311 -27.07 16.27 13.99
C LEU A 311 -26.89 17.60 13.24
N PHE A 312 -25.69 17.81 12.72
CA PHE A 312 -25.32 19.09 12.11
C PHE A 312 -25.14 18.99 10.60
N SER A 313 -25.60 20.02 9.90
CA SER A 313 -25.28 20.31 8.50
C SER A 313 -24.24 21.42 8.41
N SER A 314 -23.47 21.43 7.32
CA SER A 314 -22.50 22.49 7.00
C SER A 314 -22.96 23.32 5.81
N GLU A 315 -22.37 24.51 5.56
CA GLU A 315 -22.66 25.30 4.35
C GLU A 315 -22.42 24.52 3.04
N ALA A 316 -21.48 23.57 3.07
CA ALA A 316 -21.09 22.75 1.92
C ALA A 316 -22.02 21.55 1.66
N GLY A 317 -22.97 21.26 2.55
CA GLY A 317 -23.86 20.09 2.48
C GLY A 317 -23.87 19.27 3.78
N ILE A 318 -24.39 18.04 3.71
CA ILE A 318 -24.44 17.11 4.86
C ILE A 318 -23.07 16.43 5.04
N PRO A 319 -22.38 16.63 6.18
CA PRO A 319 -21.05 16.05 6.42
C PRO A 319 -21.08 14.52 6.52
N ASP A 320 -19.97 13.86 6.15
CA ASP A 320 -19.87 12.40 6.17
C ASP A 320 -20.13 11.80 7.57
N ALA A 321 -19.72 12.47 8.66
CA ALA A 321 -20.02 12.02 10.02
C ALA A 321 -21.53 12.06 10.35
N THR A 322 -22.26 13.02 9.77
CA THR A 322 -23.72 13.10 9.89
C THR A 322 -24.39 12.02 9.02
N LEU A 323 -23.90 11.77 7.81
CA LEU A 323 -24.39 10.69 6.95
C LEU A 323 -24.17 9.32 7.60
N ALA A 324 -22.97 9.01 8.07
CA ALA A 324 -22.66 7.74 8.72
C ALA A 324 -23.51 7.49 9.98
N GLU A 325 -23.80 8.55 10.74
CA GLU A 325 -24.69 8.44 11.89
C GLU A 325 -26.17 8.30 11.48
N LEU A 326 -26.59 8.96 10.40
CA LEU A 326 -27.91 8.72 9.81
C LEU A 326 -28.06 7.26 9.35
N ASP A 327 -27.04 6.70 8.69
CA ASP A 327 -27.00 5.29 8.27
C ASP A 327 -27.06 4.33 9.46
N ARG A 328 -26.40 4.66 10.57
CA ARG A 328 -26.51 3.88 11.81
C ARG A 328 -27.92 3.97 12.42
N LEU A 329 -28.56 5.14 12.33
CA LEU A 329 -29.86 5.43 12.90
C LEU A 329 -31.03 4.90 12.07
N GLY A 330 -30.88 4.71 10.75
CA GLY A 330 -31.88 4.14 9.83
C GLY A 330 -31.26 3.53 8.57
N GLU A 331 -31.86 2.46 8.03
CA GLU A 331 -31.41 1.81 6.79
C GLU A 331 -31.57 2.76 5.59
N PHE A 332 -30.49 3.45 5.24
CA PHE A 332 -30.36 4.22 4.00
C PHE A 332 -29.30 3.53 3.15
N GLN A 333 -29.68 2.92 2.04
CA GLN A 333 -28.72 2.34 1.12
C GLN A 333 -28.86 3.04 -0.22
N ARG A 334 -27.83 3.82 -0.58
CA ARG A 334 -27.63 4.23 -1.97
C ARG A 334 -27.05 3.04 -2.72
N PRO A 335 -27.26 2.93 -4.04
CA PRO A 335 -26.53 1.98 -4.83
C PRO A 335 -25.04 2.35 -4.78
N ILE A 336 -24.20 1.37 -4.46
CA ILE A 336 -22.75 1.48 -4.36
C ILE A 336 -22.19 1.00 -5.69
N LEU A 337 -21.42 1.88 -6.33
CA LEU A 337 -20.52 1.52 -7.42
C LEU A 337 -19.10 1.60 -6.89
N SER A 338 -18.32 0.54 -7.12
CA SER A 338 -16.88 0.52 -6.90
C SER A 338 -16.22 -0.13 -8.10
N ILE A 339 -15.12 0.45 -8.54
CA ILE A 339 -14.36 -0.03 -9.69
C ILE A 339 -12.90 0.32 -9.41
N ALA A 340 -12.05 -0.70 -9.49
CA ALA A 340 -10.61 -0.54 -9.38
C ALA A 340 -10.05 -0.01 -10.72
N PRO A 341 -8.86 0.60 -10.75
CA PRO A 341 -8.14 0.87 -11.99
C PRO A 341 -8.14 -0.37 -12.91
N GLN A 342 -8.32 -0.16 -14.21
CA GLN A 342 -8.45 -1.23 -15.18
C GLN A 342 -7.30 -1.16 -16.18
N THR A 343 -6.75 -2.31 -16.54
CA THR A 343 -5.77 -2.42 -17.61
C THR A 343 -6.41 -3.14 -18.78
N VAL A 344 -6.32 -2.54 -19.97
CA VAL A 344 -7.07 -2.99 -21.15
C VAL A 344 -6.17 -3.09 -22.37
N ASN A 345 -6.58 -3.94 -23.32
CA ASN A 345 -5.86 -4.13 -24.57
C ASN A 345 -6.20 -3.01 -25.56
N PRO A 346 -5.24 -2.55 -26.38
CA PRO A 346 -5.53 -1.56 -27.41
C PRO A 346 -6.46 -2.15 -28.46
N ASP A 347 -7.18 -1.26 -29.13
CA ASP A 347 -7.92 -1.49 -30.38
C ASP A 347 -9.00 -2.57 -30.31
N SER A 348 -9.32 -3.05 -29.10
CA SER A 348 -10.27 -4.13 -28.85
C SER A 348 -11.16 -3.80 -27.65
N ALA A 349 -12.43 -4.20 -27.73
CA ALA A 349 -13.39 -4.00 -26.66
C ALA A 349 -13.02 -4.86 -25.45
N SER A 350 -12.67 -4.19 -24.35
CA SER A 350 -12.34 -4.81 -23.07
C SER A 350 -13.45 -4.52 -22.05
N PRO A 351 -14.04 -5.55 -21.40
CA PRO A 351 -15.05 -5.33 -20.36
C PRO A 351 -14.41 -4.71 -19.11
N LEU A 352 -15.06 -3.71 -18.53
CA LEU A 352 -14.63 -3.12 -17.25
C LEU A 352 -15.25 -3.90 -16.09
N THR A 353 -14.40 -4.30 -15.13
CA THR A 353 -14.85 -5.03 -13.94
C THR A 353 -15.37 -4.06 -12.88
N MET A 354 -16.65 -4.14 -12.56
CA MET A 354 -17.32 -3.28 -11.59
C MET A 354 -17.97 -4.10 -10.48
N PHE A 355 -17.89 -3.58 -9.25
CA PHE A 355 -18.69 -4.03 -8.13
C PHE A 355 -19.87 -3.08 -7.95
N ILE A 356 -21.08 -3.63 -8.09
CA ILE A 356 -22.34 -2.92 -7.90
C ILE A 356 -23.10 -3.61 -6.77
N ALA A 357 -23.48 -2.85 -5.76
CA ALA A 357 -24.32 -3.33 -4.68
C ALA A 357 -25.50 -2.39 -4.47
N ASP A 358 -26.68 -2.97 -4.34
CA ASP A 358 -27.88 -2.28 -3.93
C ASP A 358 -28.74 -3.25 -3.11
N SER A 359 -29.27 -2.80 -1.97
CA SER A 359 -30.00 -3.65 -1.03
C SER A 359 -31.51 -3.50 -1.09
N ASP A 360 -32.01 -2.41 -1.69
CA ASP A 360 -33.42 -2.07 -1.69
C ASP A 360 -34.07 -2.19 -3.08
N SER A 361 -33.26 -2.37 -4.12
CA SER A 361 -33.69 -2.48 -5.52
C SER A 361 -33.32 -3.82 -6.16
N SER A 362 -34.15 -4.28 -7.10
CA SER A 362 -33.78 -5.41 -7.96
C SER A 362 -32.69 -4.97 -8.93
N PRO A 363 -31.72 -5.83 -9.33
CA PRO A 363 -30.71 -5.48 -10.35
C PRO A 363 -31.30 -4.99 -11.68
N SER A 364 -32.58 -5.29 -11.96
CA SER A 364 -33.32 -4.81 -13.12
C SER A 364 -33.66 -3.32 -13.09
N ASP A 365 -33.61 -2.70 -11.90
CA ASP A 365 -34.06 -1.33 -11.67
C ASP A 365 -32.87 -0.36 -11.63
N LEU A 366 -31.64 -0.88 -11.76
CA LEU A 366 -30.41 -0.13 -11.81
C LEU A 366 -30.09 0.38 -13.22
N GLU A 367 -29.72 1.65 -13.31
CA GLU A 367 -29.31 2.37 -14.52
C GLU A 367 -27.86 2.87 -14.34
N LEU A 368 -26.96 2.41 -15.22
CA LEU A 368 -25.59 2.92 -15.27
C LEU A 368 -25.54 4.24 -16.07
N ARG A 369 -24.83 5.22 -15.54
CA ARG A 369 -24.69 6.56 -16.13
C ARG A 369 -23.23 6.94 -16.31
N ILE A 370 -22.89 7.32 -17.54
CA ILE A 370 -21.58 7.89 -17.87
C ILE A 370 -21.58 9.36 -17.44
N VAL A 371 -20.69 9.72 -16.52
CA VAL A 371 -20.52 11.07 -16.00
C VAL A 371 -19.49 11.82 -16.83
N ASP A 372 -18.32 11.21 -17.05
CA ASP A 372 -17.25 11.74 -17.91
C ASP A 372 -16.86 10.69 -18.95
N GLN A 373 -16.74 11.12 -20.21
CA GLN A 373 -16.26 10.27 -21.30
C GLN A 373 -14.73 10.13 -21.26
N PRO A 374 -14.20 8.96 -21.68
CA PRO A 374 -12.76 8.81 -21.94
C PRO A 374 -12.27 9.79 -23.01
N ARG A 375 -10.98 10.12 -22.95
CA ARG A 375 -10.32 11.02 -23.91
C ARG A 375 -9.70 10.28 -25.09
N HIS A 376 -9.35 9.00 -24.89
CA HIS A 376 -8.57 8.20 -25.82
C HIS A 376 -9.24 6.87 -26.13
N GLY A 377 -10.58 6.85 -26.07
CA GLY A 377 -11.36 5.66 -26.35
C GLY A 377 -12.86 5.95 -26.40
N SER A 378 -13.62 4.87 -26.52
CA SER A 378 -15.08 4.88 -26.60
C SER A 378 -15.68 3.81 -25.69
N LEU A 379 -16.90 4.05 -25.23
CA LEU A 379 -17.63 3.15 -24.36
C LEU A 379 -18.81 2.51 -25.08
N GLU A 380 -18.99 1.21 -24.87
CA GLU A 380 -20.18 0.47 -25.22
C GLU A 380 -20.87 0.02 -23.92
N VAL A 381 -22.13 0.41 -23.72
CA VAL A 381 -22.88 0.09 -22.49
C VAL A 381 -24.08 -0.78 -22.84
N VAL A 382 -24.17 -1.95 -22.21
CA VAL A 382 -25.28 -2.90 -22.37
C VAL A 382 -25.80 -3.28 -20.98
N GLY A 383 -26.90 -2.64 -20.55
CA GLY A 383 -27.41 -2.80 -19.19
C GLY A 383 -26.44 -2.21 -18.16
N LEU A 384 -25.86 -3.07 -17.31
CA LEU A 384 -24.84 -2.69 -16.33
C LEU A 384 -23.42 -3.06 -16.78
N GLU A 385 -23.26 -3.67 -17.96
CA GLU A 385 -21.94 -3.98 -18.51
C GLU A 385 -21.39 -2.81 -19.31
N VAL A 386 -20.10 -2.52 -19.12
CA VAL A 386 -19.38 -1.44 -19.83
C VAL A 386 -18.18 -2.06 -20.53
N GLY A 387 -18.15 -1.96 -21.85
CA GLY A 387 -16.97 -2.21 -22.67
C GLY A 387 -16.24 -0.90 -22.96
N TYR A 388 -14.91 -0.92 -22.87
CA TYR A 388 -14.04 0.16 -23.30
C TYR A 388 -13.24 -0.28 -24.53
N THR A 389 -13.16 0.56 -25.55
CA THR A 389 -12.28 0.36 -26.72
C THR A 389 -11.42 1.60 -26.89
N SER A 390 -10.09 1.47 -26.88
CA SER A 390 -9.19 2.61 -27.10
C SER A 390 -9.30 3.15 -28.54
N ASP A 391 -8.83 4.37 -28.74
CA ASP A 391 -8.57 4.91 -30.07
C ASP A 391 -7.50 4.03 -30.78
N PRO A 392 -7.61 3.83 -32.11
CA PRO A 392 -6.66 3.02 -32.87
C PRO A 392 -5.19 3.40 -32.63
N GLY A 393 -4.40 2.46 -32.11
CA GLY A 393 -2.97 2.62 -31.84
C GLY A 393 -2.63 3.43 -30.58
N TYR A 394 -3.61 3.79 -29.76
CA TYR A 394 -3.36 4.49 -28.51
C TYR A 394 -2.83 3.53 -27.42
N LEU A 395 -1.77 3.96 -26.74
CA LEU A 395 -1.24 3.34 -25.53
C LEU A 395 -1.04 4.45 -24.50
N GLY A 396 -1.47 4.21 -23.27
CA GLY A 396 -1.32 5.16 -22.17
C GLY A 396 -2.54 5.26 -21.26
N PRO A 397 -2.51 6.21 -20.32
CA PRO A 397 -3.57 6.40 -19.35
C PRO A 397 -4.77 7.14 -19.96
N ASP A 398 -5.96 6.59 -19.72
CA ASP A 398 -7.24 7.22 -20.00
C ASP A 398 -8.07 7.28 -18.71
N ARG A 399 -9.13 8.08 -18.71
CA ARG A 399 -9.96 8.26 -17.53
C ARG A 399 -11.41 8.52 -17.90
N LEU A 400 -12.30 7.86 -17.17
CA LEU A 400 -13.74 8.09 -17.27
C LEU A 400 -14.36 8.16 -15.88
N SER A 401 -15.60 8.62 -15.78
CA SER A 401 -16.35 8.61 -14.52
C SER A 401 -17.71 7.97 -14.72
N LEU A 402 -18.09 7.04 -13.85
CA LEU A 402 -19.38 6.34 -13.89
C LEU A 402 -20.16 6.59 -12.61
N SER A 403 -21.48 6.51 -12.69
CA SER A 403 -22.38 6.44 -11.53
C SER A 403 -23.50 5.44 -11.80
N ILE A 404 -24.15 4.97 -10.75
CA ILE A 404 -25.30 4.08 -10.86
C ILE A 404 -26.51 4.69 -10.17
N ALA A 405 -27.69 4.52 -10.76
CA ALA A 405 -28.94 5.04 -10.24
C ALA A 405 -29.99 3.93 -10.16
N ASP A 406 -30.84 3.94 -9.15
CA ASP A 406 -31.96 2.99 -8.96
C ASP A 406 -33.33 3.63 -9.31
N GLY A 407 -33.30 4.84 -9.89
CA GLY A 407 -34.48 5.66 -10.19
C GLY A 407 -34.89 6.64 -9.07
N LEU A 408 -34.41 6.46 -7.84
CA LEU A 408 -34.64 7.33 -6.68
C LEU A 408 -33.37 8.06 -6.24
N PHE A 409 -32.23 7.36 -6.25
CA PHE A 409 -30.92 7.81 -5.83
C PHE A 409 -29.88 7.58 -6.92
N THR A 410 -28.74 8.26 -6.79
CA THR A 410 -27.58 8.06 -7.67
C THR A 410 -26.34 7.98 -6.79
N SER A 411 -25.47 7.02 -7.06
CA SER A 411 -24.19 6.86 -6.40
C SER A 411 -23.32 8.11 -6.58
N ARG A 412 -22.30 8.28 -5.74
CA ARG A 412 -21.24 9.24 -6.06
C ARG A 412 -20.57 8.80 -7.38
N PRO A 413 -20.22 9.72 -8.29
CA PRO A 413 -19.40 9.38 -9.44
C PRO A 413 -18.08 8.75 -8.99
N VAL A 414 -17.72 7.63 -9.59
CA VAL A 414 -16.44 6.96 -9.39
C VAL A 414 -15.61 7.17 -10.63
N ALA A 415 -14.45 7.80 -10.45
CA ALA A 415 -13.47 7.92 -11.51
C ALA A 415 -12.75 6.58 -11.68
N VAL A 416 -12.62 6.15 -12.92
CA VAL A 416 -11.92 4.94 -13.34
C VAL A 416 -10.69 5.37 -14.11
N ASP A 417 -9.53 5.03 -13.58
CA ASP A 417 -8.27 5.16 -14.30
C ASP A 417 -8.09 3.89 -15.15
N ILE A 418 -7.93 4.09 -16.46
CA ILE A 418 -7.74 3.02 -17.45
C ILE A 418 -6.31 3.12 -17.97
N THR A 419 -5.58 2.02 -17.96
CA THR A 419 -4.28 1.93 -18.62
C THR A 419 -4.44 1.09 -19.89
N VAL A 420 -4.33 1.73 -21.05
CA VAL A 420 -4.28 1.03 -22.34
C VAL A 420 -2.84 0.59 -22.58
N ARG A 421 -2.61 -0.71 -22.54
CA ARG A 421 -1.31 -1.32 -22.81
C ARG A 421 -1.50 -2.54 -23.70
N ARG A 422 -0.48 -2.94 -24.46
CA ARG A 422 -0.63 -4.15 -25.28
C ARG A 422 -0.86 -5.37 -24.40
N ALA A 423 -1.89 -6.16 -24.72
CA ALA A 423 -1.97 -7.54 -24.24
C ALA A 423 -0.72 -8.25 -24.73
N GLY A 424 0.03 -8.80 -23.79
CA GLY A 424 1.19 -9.59 -24.08
C GLY A 424 1.39 -10.62 -22.98
N PRO A 425 2.24 -11.60 -23.22
CA PRO A 425 2.74 -12.41 -22.14
C PRO A 425 3.41 -11.55 -21.04
N PRO A 426 3.53 -12.07 -19.81
CA PRO A 426 4.06 -11.33 -18.66
C PRO A 426 5.47 -10.77 -18.89
N ASN A 427 5.79 -9.68 -18.20
CA ASN A 427 7.13 -9.13 -18.13
C ASN A 427 8.08 -10.09 -17.40
N ILE A 428 9.34 -10.06 -17.77
CA ILE A 428 10.40 -10.88 -17.16
C ILE A 428 11.49 -9.96 -16.61
N VAL A 429 11.79 -10.08 -15.32
CA VAL A 429 12.96 -9.47 -14.69
C VAL A 429 13.84 -10.58 -14.13
N MET A 430 14.99 -10.78 -14.76
CA MET A 430 15.99 -11.76 -14.32
C MET A 430 17.14 -11.04 -13.64
N ILE A 431 17.20 -11.12 -12.32
CA ILE A 431 18.27 -10.55 -11.49
C ILE A 431 19.25 -11.65 -11.12
N MET A 432 20.53 -11.42 -11.38
CA MET A 432 21.57 -12.41 -11.13
C MET A 432 22.77 -11.78 -10.43
N ALA A 433 23.04 -12.23 -9.21
CA ALA A 433 24.22 -11.87 -8.43
C ALA A 433 25.46 -12.63 -8.90
N ASP A 434 26.64 -12.09 -8.62
CA ASP A 434 27.94 -12.68 -8.96
C ASP A 434 28.63 -13.15 -7.68
N ASP A 435 28.85 -14.45 -7.56
CA ASP A 435 29.44 -15.10 -6.39
C ASP A 435 28.67 -14.95 -5.05
N LEU A 436 27.34 -14.91 -5.11
CA LEU A 436 26.49 -14.94 -3.91
C LEU A 436 26.19 -16.40 -3.54
N GLY A 437 26.57 -16.81 -2.34
CA GLY A 437 26.40 -18.16 -1.85
C GLY A 437 24.97 -18.49 -1.40
N TYR A 438 24.69 -19.79 -1.30
CA TYR A 438 23.38 -20.33 -0.88
C TYR A 438 22.93 -19.79 0.48
N GLY A 439 23.85 -19.65 1.41
CA GLY A 439 23.62 -19.22 2.79
C GLY A 439 23.70 -17.70 3.02
N ASP A 440 23.84 -16.88 1.98
CA ASP A 440 24.00 -15.42 2.15
C ASP A 440 22.68 -14.65 2.34
N LEU A 441 21.53 -15.32 2.18
CA LEU A 441 20.20 -14.71 2.36
C LEU A 441 19.55 -15.18 3.67
N GLY A 442 18.84 -14.28 4.35
CA GLY A 442 18.10 -14.59 5.58
C GLY A 442 17.06 -15.71 5.39
N SER A 443 16.37 -15.71 4.26
CA SER A 443 15.44 -16.76 3.81
C SER A 443 16.08 -18.14 3.58
N TYR A 444 17.41 -18.21 3.55
CA TYR A 444 18.21 -19.44 3.47
C TYR A 444 19.01 -19.73 4.75
N GLY A 445 18.84 -18.92 5.80
CA GLY A 445 19.41 -19.15 7.12
C GLY A 445 20.50 -18.17 7.56
N GLN A 446 20.85 -17.17 6.74
CA GLN A 446 21.84 -16.14 7.12
C GLN A 446 21.43 -15.42 8.41
N GLN A 447 22.36 -15.27 9.34
CA GLN A 447 22.10 -14.67 10.66
C GLN A 447 22.67 -13.25 10.83
N TYR A 448 23.62 -12.86 9.97
CA TYR A 448 24.40 -11.62 10.14
C TYR A 448 24.11 -10.59 9.07
N ILE A 449 24.03 -11.02 7.80
CA ILE A 449 23.76 -10.15 6.66
C ILE A 449 22.26 -9.88 6.56
N LYS A 450 21.86 -8.64 6.29
CA LYS A 450 20.45 -8.24 6.30
C LYS A 450 19.92 -8.20 4.89
N THR A 451 18.94 -9.06 4.60
CA THR A 451 18.29 -9.13 3.28
C THR A 451 16.76 -9.04 3.37
N PRO A 452 16.20 -8.01 4.03
CA PRO A 452 14.76 -7.93 4.29
C PRO A 452 13.89 -7.90 3.02
N ARG A 453 14.36 -7.35 1.90
CA ARG A 453 13.59 -7.30 0.65
C ARG A 453 13.57 -8.65 -0.06
N LEU A 454 14.69 -9.34 -0.14
CA LEU A 454 14.79 -10.70 -0.68
C LEU A 454 14.07 -11.72 0.22
N ASP A 455 14.13 -11.54 1.54
CA ASP A 455 13.36 -12.36 2.48
C ASP A 455 11.85 -12.14 2.31
N ALA A 456 11.42 -10.89 2.10
CA ALA A 456 10.04 -10.58 1.75
C ALA A 456 9.65 -11.12 0.36
N MET A 457 10.57 -11.13 -0.61
CA MET A 457 10.37 -11.74 -1.93
C MET A 457 10.12 -13.25 -1.79
N ALA A 458 10.90 -13.94 -0.96
CA ALA A 458 10.70 -15.36 -0.64
C ALA A 458 9.34 -15.60 0.06
N ALA A 459 8.99 -14.76 1.03
CA ALA A 459 7.75 -14.89 1.80
C ALA A 459 6.49 -14.58 0.98
N ASN A 460 6.59 -13.70 -0.01
CA ASN A 460 5.47 -13.30 -0.88
C ASN A 460 5.53 -13.94 -2.28
N GLY A 461 6.44 -14.88 -2.49
CA GLY A 461 6.63 -15.59 -3.75
C GLY A 461 7.01 -17.04 -3.50
N ALA A 462 8.01 -17.52 -4.24
CA ALA A 462 8.56 -18.86 -4.14
C ALA A 462 10.05 -18.84 -3.81
N ARG A 463 10.48 -19.80 -2.98
CA ARG A 463 11.88 -20.10 -2.69
C ARG A 463 12.21 -21.52 -3.12
N PHE A 464 13.31 -21.69 -3.86
CA PHE A 464 13.78 -23.02 -4.28
C PHE A 464 14.74 -23.61 -3.25
N THR A 465 14.56 -24.87 -2.86
CA THR A 465 15.54 -25.53 -1.97
C THR A 465 16.70 -26.09 -2.77
N GLU A 466 16.47 -26.60 -3.98
CA GLU A 466 17.44 -27.31 -4.82
C GLU A 466 17.64 -26.65 -6.20
N PHE A 467 18.06 -25.38 -6.20
CA PHE A 467 18.39 -24.67 -7.43
C PHE A 467 19.91 -24.62 -7.68
N TYR A 468 20.32 -24.98 -8.90
CA TYR A 468 21.73 -25.07 -9.28
C TYR A 468 22.11 -24.05 -10.35
N SER A 469 23.29 -23.45 -10.20
CA SER A 469 23.97 -22.75 -11.28
C SER A 469 24.28 -23.69 -12.45
N GLY A 470 24.46 -23.11 -13.64
CA GLY A 470 24.97 -23.79 -14.82
C GLY A 470 26.41 -24.29 -14.73
N SER A 471 27.22 -23.71 -13.85
CA SER A 471 28.65 -24.00 -13.71
C SER A 471 29.19 -23.35 -12.43
N PRO A 472 30.26 -23.86 -11.80
CA PRO A 472 30.89 -23.19 -10.65
C PRO A 472 31.76 -22.00 -11.07
N TRP A 473 31.46 -21.39 -12.22
CA TRP A 473 32.22 -20.31 -12.80
C TRP A 473 31.37 -19.47 -13.78
N CYS A 474 31.56 -18.16 -13.73
CA CYS A 474 30.69 -17.16 -14.33
C CYS A 474 30.42 -17.32 -15.84
N PRO A 475 31.42 -17.46 -16.75
CA PRO A 475 31.13 -17.47 -18.19
C PRO A 475 30.29 -18.67 -18.65
N PRO A 476 30.63 -19.92 -18.30
CA PRO A 476 29.79 -21.06 -18.65
C PRO A 476 28.40 -20.99 -17.99
N ALA A 477 28.30 -20.54 -16.74
CA ALA A 477 27.02 -20.41 -16.04
C ALA A 477 26.05 -19.49 -16.79
N ARG A 478 26.51 -18.28 -17.14
CA ARG A 478 25.75 -17.29 -17.94
C ARG A 478 25.35 -17.84 -19.32
N SER A 479 26.22 -18.62 -19.96
CA SER A 479 25.90 -19.27 -21.23
C SER A 479 24.75 -20.29 -21.10
N THR A 480 24.67 -21.01 -19.98
CA THR A 480 23.58 -21.98 -19.77
C THR A 480 22.21 -21.31 -19.64
N LEU A 481 22.15 -20.16 -18.97
CA LEU A 481 20.94 -19.33 -18.88
C LEU A 481 20.48 -18.90 -20.27
N MET A 482 21.39 -18.36 -21.08
CA MET A 482 21.03 -17.80 -22.38
C MET A 482 20.57 -18.87 -23.38
N THR A 483 21.09 -20.09 -23.27
CA THR A 483 20.86 -21.17 -24.25
C THR A 483 19.89 -22.25 -23.76
N GLY A 484 19.59 -22.32 -22.46
CA GLY A 484 18.83 -23.45 -21.91
C GLY A 484 19.54 -24.80 -22.06
N GLN A 485 20.85 -24.81 -22.26
CA GLN A 485 21.68 -26.03 -22.39
C GLN A 485 22.56 -26.21 -21.15
N HIS A 486 22.66 -27.43 -20.65
CA HIS A 486 23.56 -27.74 -19.55
C HIS A 486 25.04 -27.75 -20.02
N GLY A 487 26.00 -27.79 -19.09
CA GLY A 487 27.44 -27.70 -19.39
C GLY A 487 27.96 -28.70 -20.45
N GLY A 488 27.37 -29.90 -20.54
CA GLY A 488 27.78 -30.91 -21.52
C GLY A 488 27.40 -30.63 -22.98
N ARG A 489 26.56 -29.62 -23.23
CA ARG A 489 26.03 -29.28 -24.57
C ARG A 489 26.16 -27.81 -24.91
N SER A 490 26.19 -26.93 -23.91
CA SER A 490 26.49 -25.51 -24.06
C SER A 490 27.82 -25.30 -24.81
N PHE A 491 27.89 -24.24 -25.61
CA PHE A 491 29.09 -23.88 -26.36
C PHE A 491 30.24 -23.46 -25.43
N LEU A 492 29.95 -22.62 -24.45
CA LEU A 492 30.94 -22.14 -23.47
C LEU A 492 31.02 -23.09 -22.28
N ARG A 493 32.12 -23.83 -22.22
CA ARG A 493 32.48 -24.76 -21.13
C ARG A 493 33.73 -24.32 -20.35
N HIS A 494 34.41 -23.28 -20.84
CA HIS A 494 35.68 -22.76 -20.34
C HIS A 494 35.77 -21.26 -20.64
N VAL A 495 36.95 -20.64 -20.44
CA VAL A 495 37.18 -19.24 -20.87
C VAL A 495 36.95 -19.13 -22.37
N GLY A 496 36.02 -18.27 -22.76
CA GLY A 496 35.77 -18.01 -24.16
C GLY A 496 34.67 -16.97 -24.32
N TRP A 497 34.31 -16.76 -25.57
CA TRP A 497 33.30 -15.79 -25.96
C TRP A 497 32.16 -16.49 -26.66
N PHE A 498 30.95 -15.94 -26.49
CA PHE A 498 29.78 -16.41 -27.20
C PHE A 498 30.05 -16.37 -28.70
N PRO A 499 29.66 -17.38 -29.49
CA PRO A 499 29.84 -17.30 -30.93
C PRO A 499 28.88 -16.26 -31.51
N GLU A 500 29.32 -15.56 -32.56
CA GLU A 500 28.46 -14.63 -33.29
C GLU A 500 27.25 -15.39 -33.86
N GLY A 501 26.05 -14.82 -33.71
CA GLY A 501 24.80 -15.40 -34.21
C GLY A 501 24.22 -16.56 -33.40
N GLN A 502 24.80 -16.89 -32.24
CA GLN A 502 24.25 -17.89 -31.31
C GLN A 502 22.81 -17.54 -30.92
N GLN A 503 21.93 -18.54 -30.95
CA GLN A 503 20.54 -18.38 -30.51
C GLN A 503 20.48 -18.29 -28.99
N THR A 504 19.62 -17.41 -28.49
CA THR A 504 19.43 -17.12 -27.07
C THR A 504 17.95 -16.90 -26.76
N ILE A 505 17.58 -17.05 -25.48
CA ILE A 505 16.25 -16.69 -25.00
C ILE A 505 15.90 -15.22 -25.29
N ALA A 506 16.83 -14.28 -25.06
CA ALA A 506 16.59 -12.86 -25.31
C ALA A 506 16.25 -12.58 -26.79
N LYS A 507 16.95 -13.25 -27.71
CA LYS A 507 16.70 -13.11 -29.15
C LYS A 507 15.32 -13.63 -29.52
N SER A 508 14.95 -14.80 -29.02
CA SER A 508 13.62 -15.36 -29.26
C SER A 508 12.51 -14.46 -28.71
N LEU A 509 12.66 -13.94 -27.49
CA LEU A 509 11.69 -13.02 -26.88
C LEU A 509 11.55 -11.73 -27.70
N ARG A 510 12.67 -11.11 -28.10
CA ARG A 510 12.64 -9.90 -28.94
C ARG A 510 11.97 -10.15 -30.28
N ASP A 511 12.31 -11.25 -30.95
CA ASP A 511 11.75 -11.60 -32.26
C ASP A 511 10.22 -11.83 -32.17
N ASP A 512 9.69 -12.18 -30.99
CA ASP A 512 8.26 -12.32 -30.68
C ASP A 512 7.63 -11.08 -30.00
N GLY A 513 8.36 -9.96 -29.94
CA GLY A 513 7.80 -8.64 -29.60
C GLY A 513 8.08 -8.13 -28.19
N TYR A 514 8.95 -8.77 -27.40
CA TYR A 514 9.45 -8.20 -26.15
C TYR A 514 10.44 -7.07 -26.41
N SER A 515 10.31 -5.97 -25.66
CA SER A 515 11.42 -5.04 -25.47
C SER A 515 12.48 -5.70 -24.58
N THR A 516 13.76 -5.64 -24.95
CA THR A 516 14.81 -6.39 -24.24
C THR A 516 15.99 -5.51 -23.79
N ALA A 517 16.38 -5.63 -22.53
CA ALA A 517 17.50 -4.88 -21.96
C ALA A 517 18.44 -5.73 -21.11
N LEU A 518 19.74 -5.39 -21.16
CA LEU A 518 20.76 -5.92 -20.26
C LEU A 518 21.50 -4.77 -19.58
N PHE A 519 21.39 -4.70 -18.26
CA PHE A 519 22.19 -3.76 -17.45
C PHE A 519 23.09 -4.52 -16.48
N GLY A 520 24.40 -4.39 -16.63
CA GLY A 520 25.40 -5.12 -15.83
C GLY A 520 26.39 -5.95 -16.65
N LYS A 521 26.83 -7.08 -16.10
CA LYS A 521 27.87 -7.93 -16.68
C LYS A 521 27.31 -8.88 -17.74
N TRP A 522 27.67 -8.65 -18.99
CA TRP A 522 27.48 -9.64 -20.06
C TRP A 522 28.40 -10.84 -19.84
N GLY A 523 29.72 -10.61 -19.76
CA GLY A 523 30.72 -11.65 -19.54
C GLY A 523 31.01 -12.56 -20.74
N LEU A 524 30.20 -12.54 -21.79
CA LEU A 524 30.34 -13.46 -22.93
C LEU A 524 30.97 -12.82 -24.17
N GLY A 525 31.63 -11.65 -24.04
CA GLY A 525 32.34 -10.99 -25.13
C GLY A 525 33.45 -10.04 -24.66
N GLN A 526 34.17 -9.44 -25.60
CA GLN A 526 35.22 -8.45 -25.31
C GLN A 526 35.39 -7.45 -26.47
N LEU A 527 35.72 -6.18 -26.17
CA LEU A 527 36.18 -5.24 -27.20
C LEU A 527 37.70 -5.38 -27.42
N SER A 528 38.12 -5.61 -28.66
CA SER A 528 39.53 -5.66 -29.07
C SER A 528 39.90 -4.49 -29.97
N GLY A 529 41.21 -4.30 -30.24
CA GLY A 529 41.68 -3.30 -31.20
C GLY A 529 41.21 -3.53 -32.65
N GLN A 530 40.57 -4.67 -32.94
CA GLN A 530 39.96 -5.01 -34.23
C GLN A 530 38.43 -4.94 -34.22
N GLY A 531 37.81 -4.49 -33.12
CA GLY A 531 36.36 -4.52 -32.91
C GLY A 531 35.94 -5.54 -31.83
N LEU A 532 34.64 -5.75 -31.68
CA LEU A 532 34.08 -6.73 -30.74
C LEU A 532 34.51 -8.15 -31.13
N VAL A 533 34.92 -8.93 -30.13
CA VAL A 533 35.29 -10.33 -30.24
C VAL A 533 34.33 -11.13 -29.35
N GLY A 534 33.61 -12.05 -29.98
CA GLY A 534 32.47 -12.73 -29.36
C GLY A 534 31.14 -12.05 -29.67
N GLY A 535 30.04 -12.74 -29.38
CA GLY A 535 28.68 -12.23 -29.53
C GLY A 535 28.46 -11.03 -28.60
N SER A 536 28.07 -9.90 -29.19
CA SER A 536 27.67 -8.74 -28.40
C SER A 536 26.33 -8.99 -27.71
N PRO A 537 25.99 -8.26 -26.63
CA PRO A 537 24.65 -8.29 -26.06
C PRO A 537 23.55 -8.03 -27.11
N ILE A 538 23.84 -7.17 -28.09
CA ILE A 538 22.88 -6.83 -29.15
C ILE A 538 22.63 -8.00 -30.11
N ASP A 539 23.69 -8.68 -30.52
CA ASP A 539 23.58 -9.89 -31.36
C ASP A 539 22.87 -11.03 -30.62
N ALA A 540 23.07 -11.07 -29.29
CA ALA A 540 22.45 -12.00 -28.37
C ALA A 540 20.99 -11.65 -28.03
N GLY A 541 20.40 -10.61 -28.62
CA GLY A 541 18.97 -10.36 -28.50
C GLY A 541 18.58 -9.07 -27.80
N PHE A 542 19.47 -8.46 -27.00
CA PHE A 542 19.14 -7.26 -26.24
C PHE A 542 19.11 -6.02 -27.14
N GLU A 543 18.16 -5.12 -26.94
CA GLU A 543 18.08 -3.85 -27.68
C GLU A 543 18.81 -2.74 -26.93
N GLU A 544 18.75 -2.79 -25.60
CA GLU A 544 19.44 -1.87 -24.71
C GLU A 544 20.51 -2.59 -23.91
N PHE A 545 21.69 -1.97 -23.83
CA PHE A 545 22.81 -2.48 -23.06
C PHE A 545 23.53 -1.36 -22.34
N THR A 546 23.81 -1.53 -21.06
CA THR A 546 24.81 -0.74 -20.33
C THR A 546 25.53 -1.64 -19.32
N GLY A 547 26.85 -1.77 -19.44
CA GLY A 547 27.64 -2.52 -18.47
C GLY A 547 28.94 -3.10 -19.01
N TYR A 548 29.37 -4.22 -18.43
CA TYR A 548 30.67 -4.81 -18.71
C TYR A 548 30.55 -5.89 -19.78
N LEU A 549 31.41 -5.82 -20.80
CA LEU A 549 31.48 -6.87 -21.82
C LEU A 549 32.20 -8.11 -21.30
N SER A 550 33.36 -7.94 -20.66
CA SER A 550 34.23 -9.03 -20.25
C SER A 550 34.24 -9.22 -18.73
N HIS A 551 34.60 -10.42 -18.28
CA HIS A 551 34.81 -10.69 -16.86
C HIS A 551 35.90 -9.79 -16.26
N ARG A 552 36.93 -9.45 -17.03
CA ARG A 552 38.07 -8.65 -16.58
C ARG A 552 37.68 -7.21 -16.24
N ASP A 553 36.78 -6.62 -17.02
CA ASP A 553 36.31 -5.25 -16.79
C ASP A 553 35.36 -5.16 -15.59
N ALA A 554 34.73 -6.27 -15.23
CA ALA A 554 33.74 -6.37 -14.17
C ALA A 554 34.31 -6.43 -12.74
N HIS A 555 35.61 -6.14 -12.56
CA HIS A 555 36.32 -6.20 -11.27
C HIS A 555 36.51 -4.81 -10.63
N ALA A 556 36.11 -3.70 -11.27
CA ALA A 556 36.00 -2.40 -10.58
C ALA A 556 34.67 -1.70 -10.76
N TYR A 557 34.17 -1.12 -9.67
CA TYR A 557 32.86 -0.48 -9.53
C TYR A 557 32.95 1.05 -9.53
N TYR A 558 34.17 1.59 -9.52
CA TYR A 558 34.49 2.99 -9.79
C TYR A 558 35.49 3.08 -10.94
N LEU A 559 35.20 3.92 -11.93
CA LEU A 559 35.99 4.01 -13.17
C LEU A 559 36.86 5.28 -13.21
N ASP A 560 38.06 5.19 -13.78
CA ASP A 560 38.98 6.32 -13.87
C ASP A 560 38.52 7.42 -14.86
N SER A 561 38.81 8.70 -14.54
CA SER A 561 38.67 9.81 -15.50
C SER A 561 39.86 9.87 -16.47
N PRO A 562 39.64 10.02 -17.79
CA PRO A 562 40.70 10.11 -18.79
C PRO A 562 41.45 11.46 -18.80
N GLU A 563 40.92 12.51 -18.18
CA GLU A 563 41.49 13.88 -18.24
C GLU A 563 42.52 14.18 -17.14
N THR A 564 42.49 13.40 -16.05
CA THR A 564 43.45 13.46 -14.95
C THR A 564 43.82 12.03 -14.56
N PRO A 565 44.95 11.48 -15.03
CA PRO A 565 45.53 10.32 -14.38
C PRO A 565 45.82 10.78 -12.95
N ALA A 566 44.98 10.39 -11.99
CA ALA A 566 45.13 10.84 -10.63
C ALA A 566 46.52 10.41 -10.14
N GLU A 567 47.30 11.37 -9.63
CA GLU A 567 48.36 11.03 -8.69
C GLU A 567 47.71 10.16 -7.61
N SER A 568 48.29 8.99 -7.36
CA SER A 568 47.82 7.98 -6.41
C SER A 568 47.16 8.62 -5.19
N THR A 569 45.83 8.61 -5.14
CA THR A 569 45.14 8.88 -3.88
C THR A 569 45.05 7.55 -3.12
N PRO A 570 45.12 7.56 -1.78
CA PRO A 570 44.90 6.36 -0.97
C PRO A 570 43.54 5.68 -1.21
N ALA A 571 42.61 6.34 -1.91
CA ALA A 571 41.28 5.85 -2.23
C ALA A 571 41.19 5.05 -3.54
N HIS A 572 42.24 5.04 -4.36
CA HIS A 572 42.27 4.34 -5.66
C HIS A 572 43.67 3.75 -5.95
N PRO A 573 44.04 2.61 -5.34
CA PRO A 573 45.25 1.89 -5.73
C PRO A 573 45.01 1.20 -7.08
N TYR A 574 45.96 1.36 -7.99
CA TYR A 574 45.98 0.83 -9.34
C TYR A 574 45.58 -0.65 -9.45
N TYR A 575 44.65 -0.99 -10.36
CA TYR A 575 44.72 -2.28 -11.09
C TYR A 575 45.85 -2.17 -12.11
N SER A 576 47.02 -2.67 -11.76
CA SER A 576 48.32 -2.25 -12.32
C SER A 576 48.52 -2.27 -13.85
N ASN A 577 47.59 -2.73 -14.71
CA ASN A 577 47.79 -2.76 -16.17
C ASN A 577 46.53 -2.62 -17.05
N LEU A 578 45.39 -2.15 -16.53
CA LEU A 578 44.11 -2.20 -17.26
C LEU A 578 43.25 -0.95 -17.15
N ARG A 579 42.97 -0.31 -18.28
CA ARG A 579 41.84 0.61 -18.38
C ARG A 579 40.56 -0.22 -18.38
N GLN A 580 39.77 -0.12 -17.31
CA GLN A 580 38.45 -0.72 -17.26
C GLN A 580 37.45 0.23 -17.91
N PHE A 581 36.57 -0.30 -18.76
CA PHE A 581 35.56 0.47 -19.46
C PHE A 581 34.17 -0.07 -19.15
N LEU A 582 33.24 0.85 -18.89
CA LEU A 582 31.82 0.56 -19.08
C LEU A 582 31.49 0.68 -20.56
N TYR A 583 30.46 -0.01 -21.01
CA TYR A 583 29.98 0.04 -22.38
C TYR A 583 28.49 0.35 -22.40
N THR A 584 28.02 0.98 -23.49
CA THR A 584 26.60 1.22 -23.75
C THR A 584 26.29 0.91 -25.21
N SER A 585 25.04 0.52 -25.49
CA SER A 585 24.56 0.43 -26.87
C SER A 585 24.09 1.78 -27.42
N SER A 586 24.12 1.91 -28.74
CA SER A 586 23.45 2.96 -29.51
C SER A 586 22.98 2.35 -30.83
N GLY A 587 21.72 1.91 -30.88
CA GLY A 587 21.25 1.00 -31.93
C GLY A 587 22.04 -0.31 -31.88
N THR A 588 22.59 -0.74 -33.02
CA THR A 588 23.39 -1.97 -33.10
C THR A 588 24.85 -1.82 -32.69
N ASP A 589 25.30 -0.62 -32.36
CA ASP A 589 26.70 -0.35 -32.00
C ASP A 589 26.90 -0.45 -30.48
N VAL A 590 27.99 -1.07 -30.04
CA VAL A 590 28.41 -1.12 -28.64
C VAL A 590 29.71 -0.36 -28.50
N ARG A 591 29.70 0.68 -27.65
CA ARG A 591 30.82 1.61 -27.50
C ARG A 591 31.15 1.85 -26.03
N PRO A 592 32.40 2.24 -25.71
CA PRO A 592 32.76 2.66 -24.36
C PRO A 592 31.86 3.82 -23.89
N MET A 593 31.46 3.75 -22.63
CA MET A 593 30.67 4.76 -21.92
C MET A 593 31.53 5.38 -20.83
N MET A 594 31.50 6.71 -20.75
CA MET A 594 32.12 7.46 -19.66
C MET A 594 31.07 7.74 -18.59
N ILE A 595 31.41 7.44 -17.34
CA ILE A 595 30.65 7.88 -16.17
C ILE A 595 31.55 8.72 -15.26
N SER A 596 30.96 9.44 -14.32
CA SER A 596 31.74 10.17 -13.31
C SER A 596 32.62 9.18 -12.51
N PRO A 597 33.87 9.52 -12.18
CA PRO A 597 34.70 8.68 -11.30
C PRO A 597 34.11 8.44 -9.92
N ASP A 598 33.24 9.34 -9.46
CA ASP A 598 32.53 9.20 -8.17
C ASP A 598 31.23 8.39 -8.29
N ARG A 599 30.86 7.96 -9.51
CA ARG A 599 29.65 7.16 -9.76
C ARG A 599 29.97 5.68 -9.57
N TYR A 600 29.24 5.06 -8.65
CA TYR A 600 29.25 3.61 -8.48
C TYR A 600 28.51 2.95 -9.65
N THR A 601 29.13 1.97 -10.32
CA THR A 601 28.58 1.41 -11.56
C THR A 601 27.25 0.69 -11.38
N HIS A 602 27.01 0.06 -10.22
CA HIS A 602 25.71 -0.58 -9.96
C HIS A 602 24.58 0.43 -9.83
N ASP A 603 24.84 1.65 -9.35
CA ASP A 603 23.81 2.69 -9.33
C ASP A 603 23.40 3.06 -10.75
N GLU A 604 24.36 3.05 -11.69
CA GLU A 604 24.03 3.18 -13.12
C GLU A 604 23.18 2.02 -13.61
N PHE A 605 23.48 0.76 -13.26
CA PHE A 605 22.68 -0.38 -13.70
C PHE A 605 21.25 -0.34 -13.15
N ILE A 606 21.09 0.05 -11.88
CA ILE A 606 19.79 0.15 -11.24
C ILE A 606 19.00 1.32 -11.82
N ASP A 607 19.59 2.50 -11.96
CA ASP A 607 18.88 3.65 -12.53
C ASP A 607 18.43 3.37 -13.98
N ARG A 608 19.28 2.74 -14.81
CA ARG A 608 18.87 2.30 -16.17
C ARG A 608 17.78 1.23 -16.15
N SER A 609 17.79 0.33 -15.17
CA SER A 609 16.75 -0.68 -15.01
C SER A 609 15.41 -0.05 -14.68
N LEU A 610 15.39 0.93 -13.77
CA LEU A 610 14.19 1.67 -13.39
C LEU A 610 13.65 2.49 -14.58
N ASP A 611 14.54 3.20 -15.29
CA ASP A 611 14.18 3.97 -16.49
C ASP A 611 13.56 3.06 -17.56
N PHE A 612 14.19 1.90 -17.84
CA PHE A 612 13.67 0.94 -18.81
C PHE A 612 12.29 0.39 -18.42
N ILE A 613 12.08 0.02 -17.15
CA ILE A 613 10.77 -0.47 -16.68
C ILE A 613 9.70 0.62 -16.84
N GLU A 614 10.01 1.87 -16.48
CA GLU A 614 9.11 3.01 -16.63
C GLU A 614 8.76 3.27 -18.11
N GLU A 615 9.75 3.23 -18.99
CA GLU A 615 9.58 3.45 -20.43
C GLU A 615 8.78 2.33 -21.10
N GLN A 616 9.03 1.07 -20.70
CA GLN A 616 8.36 -0.11 -21.26
C GLN A 616 7.06 -0.48 -20.55
N ARG A 617 6.55 0.30 -19.59
CA ARG A 617 5.36 -0.03 -18.78
C ARG A 617 4.07 -0.35 -19.55
N LEU A 618 4.03 -0.06 -20.86
CA LEU A 618 2.87 -0.29 -21.74
C LEU A 618 3.07 -1.45 -22.73
N GLU A 619 4.23 -2.10 -22.71
CA GLU A 619 4.66 -3.17 -23.62
C GLU A 619 5.32 -4.31 -22.82
N PRO A 620 5.30 -5.56 -23.29
CA PRO A 620 5.99 -6.66 -22.60
C PRO A 620 7.51 -6.46 -22.68
N PHE A 621 8.21 -6.66 -21.56
CA PHE A 621 9.66 -6.49 -21.52
C PHE A 621 10.42 -7.63 -20.83
N PHE A 622 11.66 -7.84 -21.27
CA PHE A 622 12.63 -8.71 -20.64
C PHE A 622 13.85 -7.90 -20.21
N LEU A 623 13.97 -7.72 -18.89
CA LEU A 623 15.13 -7.11 -18.26
C LEU A 623 16.03 -8.21 -17.69
N TYR A 624 17.26 -8.30 -18.19
CA TYR A 624 18.33 -9.07 -17.57
C TYR A 624 19.25 -8.13 -16.79
N LEU A 625 19.29 -8.28 -15.47
CA LEU A 625 20.10 -7.50 -14.54
C LEU A 625 21.19 -8.36 -13.89
N PRO A 626 22.27 -8.68 -14.63
CA PRO A 626 23.43 -9.38 -14.09
C PRO A 626 24.37 -8.44 -13.33
N VAL A 627 24.04 -8.12 -12.08
CA VAL A 627 24.93 -7.33 -11.22
C VAL A 627 26.17 -8.11 -10.81
N THR A 628 27.26 -7.40 -10.53
CA THR A 628 28.52 -7.99 -10.07
C THR A 628 28.67 -8.04 -8.56
N ILE A 629 27.78 -7.44 -7.79
CA ILE A 629 27.84 -7.57 -6.32
C ILE A 629 27.34 -8.96 -5.90
N PRO A 630 27.97 -9.64 -4.93
CA PRO A 630 29.02 -9.13 -4.04
C PRO A 630 30.50 -9.40 -4.42
N HIS A 631 30.82 -9.64 -5.70
CA HIS A 631 32.18 -10.00 -6.19
C HIS A 631 33.33 -9.07 -5.70
N ALA A 632 34.54 -9.61 -5.74
CA ALA A 632 35.68 -9.37 -4.85
C ALA A 632 36.37 -8.00 -4.77
N GLU A 633 35.88 -6.91 -5.39
CA GLU A 633 36.46 -5.57 -5.15
C GLU A 633 36.17 -5.05 -3.73
N LEU A 634 35.19 -5.65 -3.04
CA LEU A 634 34.73 -5.31 -1.69
C LEU A 634 34.71 -3.81 -1.44
N VAL A 635 33.78 -3.13 -2.12
CA VAL A 635 33.54 -1.70 -1.97
C VAL A 635 32.05 -1.40 -2.00
N VAL A 636 31.63 -0.54 -1.08
CA VAL A 636 30.30 0.07 -1.03
C VAL A 636 30.50 1.59 -1.07
N PRO A 637 29.75 2.33 -1.90
CA PRO A 637 29.84 3.78 -1.93
C PRO A 637 29.45 4.38 -0.57
N PRO A 638 29.93 5.59 -0.23
CA PRO A 638 29.41 6.30 0.91
C PRO A 638 27.90 6.48 0.74
N ASP A 639 27.18 6.18 1.80
CA ASP A 639 25.74 6.14 1.81
C ASP A 639 25.12 7.52 1.50
N GLU A 640 24.06 7.55 0.68
CA GLU A 640 23.21 8.72 0.49
C GLU A 640 22.70 9.22 1.86
N PRO A 641 22.40 10.52 2.04
CA PRO A 641 21.88 11.03 3.31
C PRO A 641 20.62 10.28 3.76
N GLY A 642 20.78 9.37 4.71
CA GLY A 642 19.69 8.54 5.27
C GLY A 642 19.85 7.03 5.09
N GLU A 643 20.76 6.55 4.24
CA GLU A 643 20.89 5.12 3.92
C GLU A 643 22.22 4.51 4.39
N ASN A 644 22.57 4.58 5.68
CA ASN A 644 23.87 4.13 6.19
C ASN A 644 24.08 2.59 6.16
N LEU A 645 24.15 1.95 4.98
CA LEU A 645 24.25 0.48 4.80
C LEU A 645 25.52 -0.09 5.42
N LEU A 646 26.69 0.53 5.21
CA LEU A 646 27.92 0.07 5.85
C LEU A 646 27.83 0.26 7.37
N GLY A 647 27.29 1.40 7.83
CA GLY A 647 27.15 1.66 9.26
C GLY A 647 26.17 0.73 9.98
N GLN A 648 25.34 -0.04 9.28
CA GLN A 648 24.58 -1.13 9.91
C GLN A 648 25.46 -2.23 10.50
N TYR A 649 26.71 -2.30 10.04
CA TYR A 649 27.73 -3.29 10.41
C TYR A 649 28.90 -2.67 11.16
N LEU A 650 28.76 -1.42 11.63
CA LEU A 650 29.76 -0.72 12.42
C LEU A 650 29.23 -0.40 13.82
N ASN A 651 30.12 -0.38 14.80
CA ASN A 651 29.88 0.20 16.13
C ASN A 651 29.87 1.74 16.04
N GLU A 652 29.43 2.42 17.10
CA GLU A 652 29.40 3.89 17.18
C GLU A 652 30.77 4.55 16.96
N ASP A 653 31.86 3.86 17.27
CA ASP A 653 33.24 4.33 17.05
C ASP A 653 33.77 4.06 15.63
N GLY A 654 32.93 3.50 14.75
CA GLY A 654 33.25 3.17 13.37
C GLY A 654 34.01 1.85 13.19
N THR A 655 34.28 1.08 14.24
CA THR A 655 34.85 -0.27 14.12
C THR A 655 33.80 -1.27 13.62
N SER A 656 34.21 -2.36 12.95
CA SER A 656 33.28 -3.41 12.52
C SER A 656 32.65 -4.12 13.71
N ILE A 657 31.38 -4.53 13.58
CA ILE A 657 30.72 -5.43 14.53
C ILE A 657 31.21 -6.88 14.38
N PHE A 658 31.88 -7.19 13.27
CA PHE A 658 32.47 -8.48 12.99
C PHE A 658 33.96 -8.49 13.37
N PRO A 659 34.53 -9.66 13.71
CA PRO A 659 35.97 -9.79 13.80
C PRO A 659 36.58 -9.61 12.40
N GLU A 660 37.36 -8.55 12.18
CA GLU A 660 37.95 -8.25 10.87
C GLU A 660 39.41 -8.69 10.78
N ILE A 661 39.82 -9.14 9.59
CA ILE A 661 41.22 -9.29 9.20
C ILE A 661 41.42 -8.37 8.00
N PRO A 662 42.14 -7.22 8.15
CA PRO A 662 42.35 -6.30 7.05
C PRO A 662 42.93 -7.01 5.82
N TYR A 663 42.29 -6.81 4.68
CA TYR A 663 42.74 -7.32 3.41
C TYR A 663 43.80 -6.38 2.82
N GLN A 664 44.96 -6.96 2.52
CA GLN A 664 46.10 -6.27 1.90
C GLN A 664 46.45 -6.98 0.59
N PRO A 665 46.40 -6.30 -0.57
CA PRO A 665 46.67 -6.89 -1.88
C PRO A 665 47.99 -7.65 -1.98
N GLU A 666 49.03 -7.19 -1.29
CA GLU A 666 50.36 -7.80 -1.31
C GLU A 666 50.41 -9.18 -0.64
N LEU A 667 49.35 -9.56 0.08
CA LEU A 667 49.27 -10.80 0.88
C LEU A 667 48.46 -11.91 0.20
N ASP A 668 47.89 -11.73 -0.99
CA ASP A 668 47.02 -12.75 -1.60
C ASP A 668 47.44 -13.33 -2.95
N GLY A 669 48.12 -12.54 -3.78
CA GLY A 669 48.50 -12.99 -5.12
C GLY A 669 47.31 -13.33 -6.03
N LEU A 670 46.07 -12.94 -5.67
CA LEU A 670 44.85 -13.16 -6.44
C LEU A 670 44.53 -11.98 -7.38
N GLY A 671 45.26 -10.87 -7.24
CA GLY A 671 45.25 -9.76 -8.19
C GLY A 671 44.19 -8.68 -7.93
N TYR A 672 43.65 -8.62 -6.72
CA TYR A 672 42.76 -7.52 -6.29
C TYR A 672 43.56 -6.47 -5.54
N ASP A 673 43.68 -5.29 -6.14
CA ASP A 673 44.63 -4.26 -5.74
C ASP A 673 44.05 -3.26 -4.69
N ARG A 674 42.82 -3.49 -4.18
CA ARG A 674 42.17 -2.59 -3.22
C ARG A 674 42.34 -3.05 -1.77
N TRP A 675 42.99 -2.23 -0.96
CA TRP A 675 43.03 -2.40 0.50
C TRP A 675 41.63 -2.27 1.11
N ASN A 676 41.27 -3.16 2.04
CA ASN A 676 40.04 -3.05 2.82
C ASN A 676 40.33 -3.37 4.31
N ASP A 677 40.03 -2.44 5.21
CA ASP A 677 40.26 -2.60 6.65
C ASP A 677 39.17 -3.42 7.35
N LYS A 678 37.99 -3.55 6.73
CA LYS A 678 36.80 -4.24 7.26
C LYS A 678 36.11 -5.04 6.14
N PRO A 679 36.77 -6.04 5.54
CA PRO A 679 36.24 -6.79 4.41
C PRO A 679 34.89 -7.45 4.72
N ARG A 680 34.65 -7.95 5.94
CA ARG A 680 33.39 -8.62 6.30
C ARG A 680 32.22 -7.67 6.42
N ALA A 681 32.39 -6.53 7.09
CA ALA A 681 31.36 -5.48 7.13
C ALA A 681 31.07 -4.93 5.73
N THR A 682 32.10 -4.80 4.89
CA THR A 682 31.93 -4.33 3.52
C THR A 682 31.13 -5.32 2.69
N TYR A 683 31.46 -6.61 2.75
CA TYR A 683 30.71 -7.68 2.07
C TYR A 683 29.23 -7.71 2.49
N ALA A 684 28.96 -7.69 3.81
CA ALA A 684 27.60 -7.65 4.32
C ALA A 684 26.81 -6.42 3.83
N ALA A 685 27.48 -5.27 3.72
CA ALA A 685 26.90 -4.04 3.20
C ALA A 685 26.63 -4.11 1.68
N MET A 686 27.48 -4.80 0.89
CA MET A 686 27.24 -5.02 -0.54
C MET A 686 26.01 -5.91 -0.77
N VAL A 687 25.86 -6.99 -0.01
CA VAL A 687 24.68 -7.86 -0.10
C VAL A 687 23.41 -7.10 0.34
N SER A 688 23.50 -6.29 1.40
CA SER A 688 22.38 -5.43 1.83
C SER A 688 22.04 -4.35 0.79
N ARG A 689 23.03 -3.86 0.03
CA ARG A 689 22.80 -2.94 -1.09
C ARG A 689 22.04 -3.63 -2.21
N LEU A 690 22.47 -4.84 -2.58
CA LEU A 690 21.76 -5.66 -3.57
C LEU A 690 20.31 -5.88 -3.16
N ASP A 691 20.08 -6.23 -1.90
CA ASP A 691 18.73 -6.38 -1.33
C ASP A 691 17.87 -5.11 -1.49
N ARG A 692 18.41 -3.95 -1.09
CA ARG A 692 17.75 -2.65 -1.27
C ARG A 692 17.40 -2.40 -2.73
N ASP A 693 18.33 -2.65 -3.65
CA ASP A 693 18.16 -2.34 -5.07
C ASP A 693 17.17 -3.27 -5.77
N VAL A 694 17.13 -4.56 -5.41
CA VAL A 694 16.03 -5.48 -5.78
C VAL A 694 14.70 -4.93 -5.25
N GLY A 695 14.71 -4.40 -4.02
CA GLY A 695 13.57 -3.72 -3.42
C GLY A 695 13.05 -2.55 -4.26
N ARG A 696 13.94 -1.66 -4.74
CA ARG A 696 13.58 -0.51 -5.58
C ARG A 696 12.89 -0.95 -6.88
N ILE A 697 13.37 -2.02 -7.50
CA ILE A 697 12.76 -2.59 -8.72
C ILE A 697 11.35 -3.13 -8.43
N GLN A 698 11.19 -3.90 -7.35
CA GLN A 698 9.87 -4.38 -6.92
C GLN A 698 8.90 -3.22 -6.62
N ASP A 699 9.37 -2.20 -5.90
CA ASP A 699 8.54 -1.05 -5.54
C ASP A 699 8.05 -0.31 -6.80
N LEU A 700 8.91 -0.10 -7.80
CA LEU A 700 8.51 0.53 -9.07
C LEU A 700 7.50 -0.33 -9.83
N ILE A 701 7.69 -1.64 -9.92
CA ILE A 701 6.75 -2.56 -10.58
C ILE A 701 5.37 -2.51 -9.91
N ILE A 702 5.34 -2.43 -8.58
CA ILE A 702 4.09 -2.26 -7.81
C ILE A 702 3.47 -0.89 -8.08
N GLU A 703 4.25 0.19 -8.03
CA GLU A 703 3.80 1.56 -8.28
C GLU A 703 3.17 1.71 -9.67
N LEU A 704 3.76 1.04 -10.67
CA LEU A 704 3.27 1.03 -12.05
C LEU A 704 2.07 0.10 -12.28
N GLY A 705 1.63 -0.65 -11.27
CA GLY A 705 0.52 -1.60 -11.40
C GLY A 705 0.87 -2.82 -12.28
N LEU A 706 2.15 -3.16 -12.40
CA LEU A 706 2.65 -4.27 -13.23
C LEU A 706 2.88 -5.56 -12.44
N ALA A 707 2.66 -5.55 -11.12
CA ALA A 707 3.00 -6.66 -10.23
C ALA A 707 2.36 -8.01 -10.64
N GLU A 708 1.07 -8.01 -11.01
CA GLU A 708 0.37 -9.25 -11.39
C GLU A 708 0.78 -9.78 -12.77
N ASP A 709 1.52 -8.99 -13.56
CA ASP A 709 1.99 -9.36 -14.91
C ASP A 709 3.52 -9.36 -15.01
N THR A 710 4.23 -9.49 -13.90
CA THR A 710 5.70 -9.48 -13.91
C THR A 710 6.27 -10.61 -13.08
N LEU A 711 7.01 -11.51 -13.73
CA LEU A 711 7.85 -12.48 -13.07
C LEU A 711 9.21 -11.87 -12.78
N ILE A 712 9.55 -11.74 -11.49
CA ILE A 712 10.91 -11.43 -11.05
C ILE A 712 11.58 -12.71 -10.55
N VAL A 713 12.73 -13.06 -11.11
CA VAL A 713 13.59 -14.15 -10.65
C VAL A 713 14.88 -13.56 -10.11
N PHE A 714 15.29 -13.99 -8.92
CA PHE A 714 16.58 -13.64 -8.31
C PHE A 714 17.39 -14.91 -8.09
N THR A 715 18.66 -14.94 -8.50
CA THR A 715 19.60 -16.04 -8.22
C THR A 715 21.05 -15.57 -8.26
N SER A 716 22.01 -16.48 -8.09
CA SER A 716 23.44 -16.26 -8.39
C SER A 716 23.96 -17.11 -9.55
N ASP A 717 25.08 -16.70 -10.16
CA ASP A 717 25.76 -17.43 -11.22
C ASP A 717 26.71 -18.52 -10.73
N ASN A 718 27.10 -18.56 -9.45
CA ASN A 718 27.80 -19.68 -8.80
C ASN A 718 27.85 -19.46 -7.29
N GLY A 719 28.42 -20.43 -6.55
CA GLY A 719 28.62 -20.34 -5.12
C GLY A 719 29.59 -19.23 -4.67
N PRO A 720 29.79 -19.09 -3.35
CA PRO A 720 30.57 -18.01 -2.76
C PRO A 720 32.06 -18.14 -3.05
N HIS A 721 32.77 -17.05 -2.82
CA HIS A 721 34.16 -16.86 -3.18
C HIS A 721 34.98 -16.38 -1.96
N ASP A 722 36.28 -16.66 -1.92
CA ASP A 722 37.17 -16.32 -0.78
C ASP A 722 37.98 -15.02 -1.01
N GLU A 723 37.95 -14.51 -2.24
CA GLU A 723 38.67 -13.32 -2.70
C GLU A 723 38.26 -12.05 -1.93
N GLY A 724 39.16 -11.07 -1.84
CA GLY A 724 38.91 -9.82 -1.09
C GLY A 724 38.99 -9.97 0.45
N GLY A 725 39.20 -11.18 0.97
CA GLY A 725 39.53 -11.41 2.39
C GLY A 725 38.34 -11.63 3.33
N ILE A 726 37.17 -11.99 2.80
CA ILE A 726 35.93 -12.23 3.57
C ILE A 726 36.12 -13.40 4.57
N GLU A 727 36.60 -14.54 4.07
CA GLU A 727 36.72 -15.81 4.82
C GLU A 727 38.18 -16.20 5.13
N ARG A 728 39.15 -15.27 4.98
CA ARG A 728 40.56 -15.54 5.31
C ARG A 728 40.74 -15.89 6.79
N LEU A 729 41.27 -17.08 7.04
CA LEU A 729 41.40 -17.74 8.35
C LEU A 729 42.25 -16.97 9.38
N ALA A 730 41.60 -16.50 10.45
CA ALA A 730 42.03 -16.67 11.85
C ALA A 730 40.86 -16.32 12.81
N GLY A 731 40.01 -17.29 13.14
CA GLY A 731 38.98 -17.16 14.18
C GLY A 731 37.79 -18.12 14.01
N ASP A 732 36.92 -18.19 15.01
CA ASP A 732 35.73 -19.06 15.04
C ASP A 732 34.51 -18.46 14.27
N PHE A 733 34.69 -17.38 13.51
CA PHE A 733 33.61 -16.65 12.83
C PHE A 733 33.65 -16.87 11.31
N SER A 734 32.49 -17.21 10.75
CA SER A 734 32.18 -17.30 9.32
C SER A 734 30.76 -16.81 9.07
N PHE A 735 30.48 -16.27 7.88
CA PHE A 735 29.12 -16.00 7.46
C PHE A 735 28.34 -17.27 7.09
N ASP A 736 29.03 -18.40 6.93
CA ASP A 736 28.45 -19.63 6.40
C ASP A 736 27.76 -19.41 5.04
N SER A 737 28.44 -18.67 4.15
CA SER A 737 27.92 -18.28 2.83
C SER A 737 27.52 -19.45 1.95
N ALA A 738 28.14 -20.63 2.13
CA ALA A 738 27.72 -21.86 1.43
C ALA A 738 26.53 -22.58 2.11
N GLY A 739 26.10 -22.15 3.30
CA GLY A 739 25.02 -22.79 4.07
C GLY A 739 25.38 -24.19 4.57
N GLY A 740 26.62 -24.39 4.98
CA GLY A 740 27.19 -25.66 5.40
C GLY A 740 27.58 -26.62 4.26
N LEU A 741 27.24 -26.29 3.01
CA LEU A 741 27.53 -27.12 1.84
C LEU A 741 29.03 -27.15 1.51
N ALA A 742 29.54 -28.28 1.02
CA ALA A 742 30.96 -28.42 0.72
C ALA A 742 31.41 -27.53 -0.45
N GLY A 743 32.58 -26.90 -0.26
CA GLY A 743 33.27 -26.11 -1.28
C GLY A 743 32.60 -24.78 -1.59
N GLY A 744 33.06 -24.15 -2.67
CA GLY A 744 32.59 -22.85 -3.14
C GLY A 744 32.90 -22.71 -4.62
N LYS A 745 32.98 -21.48 -5.13
CA LYS A 745 33.36 -21.17 -6.50
C LYS A 745 34.55 -22.04 -6.98
N TYR A 746 34.52 -22.38 -8.27
CA TYR A 746 35.43 -23.31 -8.97
C TYR A 746 35.18 -24.82 -8.74
N HIS A 747 34.49 -25.22 -7.67
CA HIS A 747 34.27 -26.63 -7.34
C HIS A 747 32.88 -27.12 -7.75
N LEU A 748 32.76 -28.39 -8.19
CA LEU A 748 31.48 -29.00 -8.58
C LEU A 748 30.66 -29.55 -7.39
N THR A 749 31.13 -29.31 -6.16
CA THR A 749 30.43 -29.64 -4.92
C THR A 749 29.22 -28.73 -4.72
N GLU A 750 28.29 -29.11 -3.86
CA GLU A 750 27.03 -28.41 -3.58
C GLU A 750 27.27 -26.93 -3.27
N GLY A 751 28.26 -26.59 -2.46
CA GLY A 751 28.57 -25.19 -2.15
C GLY A 751 29.08 -24.37 -3.33
N GLY A 752 29.58 -25.00 -4.40
CA GLY A 752 30.06 -24.31 -5.60
C GLY A 752 29.00 -24.11 -6.69
N ILE A 753 27.98 -24.96 -6.73
CA ILE A 753 26.94 -24.93 -7.78
C ILE A 753 25.52 -24.77 -7.27
N ARG A 754 25.19 -25.05 -6.01
CA ARG A 754 23.87 -24.77 -5.45
C ARG A 754 23.83 -23.31 -5.01
N VAL A 755 22.84 -22.58 -5.49
CA VAL A 755 22.73 -21.12 -5.33
C VAL A 755 21.34 -20.76 -4.82
N PRO A 756 21.17 -19.63 -4.11
CA PRO A 756 19.85 -19.24 -3.67
C PRO A 756 19.04 -18.82 -4.90
N ALA A 757 17.79 -19.26 -5.00
CA ALA A 757 16.87 -18.81 -6.05
C ALA A 757 15.50 -18.45 -5.49
N LEU A 758 14.97 -17.30 -5.92
CA LEU A 758 13.67 -16.77 -5.54
C LEU A 758 12.88 -16.39 -6.79
N ALA A 759 11.56 -16.58 -6.77
CA ALA A 759 10.66 -16.11 -7.81
C ALA A 759 9.48 -15.34 -7.20
N TRP A 760 9.08 -14.23 -7.80
CA TRP A 760 7.99 -13.39 -7.33
C TRP A 760 7.12 -12.98 -8.50
N TRP A 761 5.82 -13.28 -8.37
CA TRP A 761 4.79 -12.98 -9.36
C TRP A 761 3.43 -13.02 -8.66
N PRO A 762 3.03 -11.92 -7.97
CA PRO A 762 1.77 -11.83 -7.24
C PRO A 762 0.56 -12.21 -8.10
N GLY A 763 -0.44 -12.83 -7.49
CA GLY A 763 -1.62 -13.32 -8.20
C GLY A 763 -1.41 -14.66 -8.92
N THR A 764 -0.17 -14.99 -9.31
CA THR A 764 0.20 -16.23 -10.00
C THR A 764 0.91 -17.22 -9.08
N ILE A 765 1.98 -16.79 -8.40
CA ILE A 765 2.70 -17.60 -7.41
C ILE A 765 2.03 -17.43 -6.05
N ALA A 766 1.66 -18.54 -5.40
CA ALA A 766 1.12 -18.50 -4.05
C ALA A 766 2.20 -18.00 -3.05
N PRO A 767 1.88 -17.03 -2.16
CA PRO A 767 2.84 -16.53 -1.17
C PRO A 767 3.42 -17.64 -0.27
N GLY A 768 4.74 -17.63 -0.09
CA GLY A 768 5.47 -18.56 0.79
C GLY A 768 5.64 -19.95 0.19
N THR A 769 5.53 -20.07 -1.13
CA THR A 769 5.74 -21.34 -1.84
C THR A 769 7.18 -21.82 -1.65
N VAL A 770 7.34 -23.09 -1.33
CA VAL A 770 8.65 -23.76 -1.30
C VAL A 770 8.69 -24.74 -2.46
N ILE A 771 9.58 -24.50 -3.42
CA ILE A 771 9.78 -25.39 -4.56
C ILE A 771 10.92 -26.34 -4.21
N ASP A 772 10.53 -27.55 -3.80
CA ASP A 772 11.44 -28.65 -3.45
C ASP A 772 11.67 -29.58 -4.64
N LYS A 773 12.26 -29.02 -5.70
CA LYS A 773 12.54 -29.70 -6.96
C LYS A 773 13.94 -29.35 -7.43
N GLN A 774 14.65 -30.37 -7.93
CA GLN A 774 15.93 -30.20 -8.64
C GLN A 774 15.71 -29.36 -9.90
N ALA A 775 16.20 -28.12 -9.86
CA ALA A 775 16.11 -27.15 -10.93
C ALA A 775 17.47 -26.49 -11.16
N ALA A 776 17.73 -26.00 -12.36
CA ALA A 776 19.00 -25.38 -12.68
C ALA A 776 18.84 -24.12 -13.52
N LEU A 777 19.91 -23.33 -13.62
CA LEU A 777 19.91 -22.04 -14.33
C LEU A 777 19.48 -22.15 -15.80
N TRP A 778 19.73 -23.31 -16.45
CA TRP A 778 19.29 -23.58 -17.82
C TRP A 778 17.78 -23.87 -17.96
N ASP A 779 17.06 -24.05 -16.85
CA ASP A 779 15.60 -24.24 -16.84
C ASP A 779 14.85 -22.91 -17.01
N LEU A 780 15.51 -21.78 -16.74
CA LEU A 780 14.90 -20.46 -16.87
C LEU A 780 14.61 -20.09 -18.33
N ALA A 781 15.47 -20.44 -19.28
CA ALA A 781 15.20 -20.17 -20.71
C ALA A 781 13.88 -20.80 -21.22
N PRO A 782 13.64 -22.12 -21.08
CA PRO A 782 12.34 -22.70 -21.46
C PRO A 782 11.18 -22.22 -20.59
N THR A 783 11.42 -21.83 -19.32
CA THR A 783 10.39 -21.21 -18.47
C THR A 783 9.91 -19.88 -19.06
N PHE A 784 10.87 -19.00 -19.41
CA PHE A 784 10.58 -17.71 -20.03
C PHE A 784 9.92 -17.88 -21.40
N ALA A 785 10.38 -18.86 -22.19
CA ALA A 785 9.79 -19.16 -23.49
C ALA A 785 8.34 -19.66 -23.38
N GLU A 786 8.04 -20.59 -22.46
CA GLU A 786 6.68 -21.07 -22.23
C GLU A 786 5.76 -19.94 -21.74
N MET A 787 6.26 -19.09 -20.84
CA MET A 787 5.50 -17.94 -20.33
C MET A 787 5.21 -16.91 -21.44
N ALA A 788 6.15 -16.76 -22.38
CA ALA A 788 6.05 -15.86 -23.53
C ALA A 788 5.27 -16.42 -24.73
N ASP A 789 4.87 -17.70 -24.70
CA ASP A 789 4.42 -18.45 -25.89
C ASP A 789 5.44 -18.37 -27.06
N THR A 790 6.73 -18.34 -26.72
CA THR A 790 7.86 -18.18 -27.63
C THR A 790 8.53 -19.52 -27.94
N GLU A 791 8.88 -19.74 -29.21
CA GLU A 791 9.54 -20.99 -29.64
C GLU A 791 11.07 -20.93 -29.51
N LEU A 792 11.66 -21.90 -28.80
CA LEU A 792 13.10 -22.12 -28.80
C LEU A 792 13.51 -23.06 -29.94
N ARG A 793 13.98 -22.50 -31.05
CA ARG A 793 14.30 -23.22 -32.31
C ARG A 793 15.65 -23.94 -32.32
N TRP A 794 16.15 -24.33 -31.15
CA TRP A 794 17.36 -25.12 -30.99
C TRP A 794 17.17 -26.16 -29.89
N ALA A 795 18.10 -27.09 -29.78
CA ALA A 795 18.00 -28.12 -28.74
C ALA A 795 18.29 -27.51 -27.37
N VAL A 796 17.30 -27.60 -26.46
CA VAL A 796 17.41 -27.24 -25.05
C VAL A 796 17.45 -28.48 -24.17
N ASP A 797 18.15 -28.39 -23.05
CA ASP A 797 18.18 -29.42 -22.01
C ASP A 797 17.25 -29.05 -20.84
N GLY A 798 16.99 -27.75 -20.67
CA GLY A 798 16.14 -27.27 -19.59
C GLY A 798 14.69 -27.71 -19.69
N ILE A 799 14.07 -27.78 -18.52
CA ILE A 799 12.66 -28.08 -18.33
C ILE A 799 12.03 -26.85 -17.69
N SER A 800 10.95 -26.34 -18.27
CA SER A 800 10.22 -25.21 -17.72
C SER A 800 9.78 -25.46 -16.27
N LEU A 801 9.95 -24.44 -15.44
CA LEU A 801 9.53 -24.35 -14.05
C LEU A 801 8.15 -23.69 -13.91
N LEU A 802 7.52 -23.29 -15.01
CA LEU A 802 6.21 -22.62 -14.97
C LEU A 802 5.15 -23.45 -14.22
N PRO A 803 5.05 -24.79 -14.40
CA PRO A 803 4.14 -25.61 -13.60
C PRO A 803 4.40 -25.48 -12.09
N GLU A 804 5.66 -25.52 -11.65
CA GLU A 804 5.98 -25.38 -10.22
C GLU A 804 5.63 -23.98 -9.69
N LEU A 805 5.85 -22.94 -10.49
CA LEU A 805 5.53 -21.56 -10.13
C LEU A 805 4.01 -21.35 -9.99
N THR A 806 3.19 -22.03 -10.79
CA THR A 806 1.72 -21.94 -10.75
C THR A 806 1.06 -22.96 -9.82
N GLY A 807 1.85 -23.73 -9.04
CA GLY A 807 1.35 -24.70 -8.07
C GLY A 807 0.99 -26.07 -8.67
N GLU A 808 1.35 -26.33 -9.92
CA GLU A 808 1.28 -27.63 -10.57
C GLU A 808 2.58 -28.43 -10.38
N SER A 809 2.57 -29.71 -10.78
CA SER A 809 3.76 -30.56 -10.78
C SER A 809 4.21 -30.80 -12.22
N GLY A 810 5.33 -30.19 -12.59
CA GLY A 810 5.96 -30.32 -13.89
C GLY A 810 6.82 -31.58 -14.00
N ARG A 811 7.54 -31.68 -15.13
CA ARG A 811 8.46 -32.80 -15.41
C ARG A 811 9.74 -32.67 -14.59
N SER A 812 10.27 -33.78 -14.08
CA SER A 812 11.60 -33.79 -13.45
C SER A 812 12.70 -34.12 -14.47
N HIS A 813 13.89 -33.59 -14.20
CA HIS A 813 15.10 -33.97 -14.93
C HIS A 813 15.41 -35.45 -14.71
N PRO A 814 15.77 -36.21 -15.76
CA PRO A 814 16.27 -37.58 -15.59
C PRO A 814 17.67 -37.62 -14.94
N TYR A 815 18.41 -36.51 -15.05
CA TYR A 815 19.69 -36.23 -14.41
C TYR A 815 20.03 -34.74 -14.60
N LEU A 816 20.92 -34.20 -13.76
CA LEU A 816 21.62 -32.94 -13.99
C LEU A 816 23.09 -33.22 -14.31
N TYR A 817 23.70 -32.39 -15.16
CA TYR A 817 25.08 -32.58 -15.63
C TYR A 817 25.85 -31.25 -15.65
N TRP A 818 27.07 -31.28 -15.11
CA TRP A 818 28.03 -30.17 -15.15
C TRP A 818 29.39 -30.64 -15.65
N GLU A 819 30.08 -29.77 -16.37
CA GLU A 819 31.52 -29.92 -16.63
C GLU A 819 32.21 -28.56 -16.46
N THR A 820 33.44 -28.58 -15.95
CA THR A 820 34.21 -27.36 -15.75
C THR A 820 35.68 -27.59 -16.07
N PHE A 821 36.32 -26.55 -16.61
CA PHE A 821 37.72 -26.53 -17.03
C PHE A 821 38.35 -25.23 -16.54
N THR A 822 38.53 -25.11 -15.22
CA THR A 822 39.15 -23.94 -14.60
C THR A 822 40.64 -24.19 -14.31
N PRO A 823 41.44 -23.14 -14.10
CA PRO A 823 42.83 -23.30 -13.66
C PRO A 823 42.97 -24.03 -12.32
N PHE A 824 41.94 -24.01 -11.48
CA PHE A 824 41.95 -24.57 -10.12
C PHE A 824 41.38 -26.00 -10.06
N PHE A 825 40.38 -26.27 -10.88
CA PHE A 825 39.69 -27.56 -10.94
C PHE A 825 39.16 -27.84 -12.34
N THR A 826 39.37 -29.06 -12.81
CA THR A 826 38.77 -29.59 -14.04
C THR A 826 38.05 -30.89 -13.70
N GLY A 827 36.81 -31.05 -14.14
CA GLY A 827 36.03 -32.23 -13.79
C GLY A 827 34.61 -32.23 -14.34
N VAL A 828 33.88 -33.29 -14.00
CA VAL A 828 32.50 -33.53 -14.39
C VAL A 828 31.69 -33.92 -13.16
N ALA A 829 30.45 -33.45 -13.07
CA ALA A 829 29.50 -33.88 -12.05
C ALA A 829 28.19 -34.31 -12.69
N VAL A 830 27.60 -35.37 -12.14
CA VAL A 830 26.27 -35.85 -12.53
C VAL A 830 25.47 -36.09 -11.28
N ARG A 831 24.25 -35.54 -11.24
CA ARG A 831 23.27 -35.85 -10.22
C ARG A 831 22.09 -36.58 -10.84
N ARG A 832 21.63 -37.65 -10.20
CA ARG A 832 20.39 -38.32 -10.55
C ARG A 832 19.74 -38.82 -9.27
N ASP A 833 18.46 -38.49 -9.11
CA ASP A 833 17.73 -38.76 -7.87
C ASP A 833 18.53 -38.15 -6.70
N ASP A 834 18.79 -38.90 -5.63
CA ASP A 834 19.58 -38.44 -4.48
C ASP A 834 21.09 -38.64 -4.64
N TRP A 835 21.54 -39.26 -5.74
CA TRP A 835 22.95 -39.59 -5.92
C TRP A 835 23.67 -38.54 -6.74
N LYS A 836 24.82 -38.10 -6.25
CA LYS A 836 25.72 -37.19 -6.97
C LYS A 836 27.11 -37.80 -7.09
N LEU A 837 27.63 -37.82 -8.30
CA LEU A 837 28.98 -38.26 -8.62
C LEU A 837 29.80 -37.07 -9.09
N ILE A 838 31.00 -36.92 -8.54
CA ILE A 838 32.00 -35.94 -8.99
C ILE A 838 33.23 -36.69 -9.45
N ARG A 839 33.70 -36.40 -10.67
CA ARG A 839 34.96 -36.89 -11.21
C ARG A 839 35.95 -35.73 -11.36
N SER A 840 37.08 -35.85 -10.68
CA SER A 840 38.15 -34.85 -10.66
C SER A 840 39.17 -35.18 -11.74
N GLY A 841 39.07 -34.51 -12.89
CA GLY A 841 39.89 -34.76 -14.08
C GLY A 841 39.09 -35.28 -15.27
N VAL A 842 39.69 -35.14 -16.46
CA VAL A 842 39.11 -35.46 -17.77
C VAL A 842 40.09 -36.14 -18.72
N ASP A 843 41.29 -36.45 -18.24
CA ASP A 843 42.43 -36.87 -19.08
C ASP A 843 42.87 -38.32 -18.83
N SER A 844 42.36 -38.97 -17.78
CA SER A 844 42.76 -40.32 -17.41
C SER A 844 41.56 -41.18 -17.05
N PRO A 845 41.52 -42.46 -17.46
CA PRO A 845 40.46 -43.36 -16.98
C PRO A 845 40.50 -43.47 -15.45
N PHE A 846 41.68 -43.30 -14.85
CA PHE A 846 41.97 -43.40 -13.42
C PHE A 846 41.74 -42.09 -12.65
N ASP A 847 41.15 -41.07 -13.26
CA ASP A 847 40.79 -39.82 -12.56
C ASP A 847 39.90 -40.12 -11.35
N PRO A 848 40.17 -39.53 -10.17
CA PRO A 848 39.42 -39.79 -8.94
C PRO A 848 37.92 -39.54 -9.12
N VAL A 849 37.11 -40.39 -8.48
CA VAL A 849 35.66 -40.30 -8.42
C VAL A 849 35.24 -40.26 -6.96
N ALA A 850 34.31 -39.36 -6.63
CA ALA A 850 33.59 -39.34 -5.37
C ALA A 850 32.10 -39.53 -5.63
N LEU A 851 31.42 -40.25 -4.73
CA LEU A 851 29.98 -40.50 -4.78
C LEU A 851 29.36 -40.12 -3.44
N PHE A 852 28.26 -39.36 -3.50
CA PHE A 852 27.52 -38.89 -2.34
C PHE A 852 26.03 -39.25 -2.45
N ASP A 853 25.44 -39.68 -1.34
CA ASP A 853 23.98 -39.84 -1.17
C ASP A 853 23.43 -38.60 -0.46
N LEU A 854 22.89 -37.67 -1.25
CA LEU A 854 22.42 -36.38 -0.77
C LEU A 854 21.16 -36.46 0.11
N SER A 855 20.50 -37.63 0.17
CA SER A 855 19.35 -37.84 1.07
C SER A 855 19.75 -37.91 2.54
N VAL A 856 21.01 -38.29 2.82
CA VAL A 856 21.58 -38.41 4.17
C VAL A 856 22.84 -37.58 4.37
N ASP A 857 23.53 -37.21 3.29
CA ASP A 857 24.74 -36.38 3.27
C ASP A 857 24.59 -35.21 2.28
N PRO A 858 23.72 -34.22 2.55
CA PRO A 858 23.55 -33.05 1.69
C PRO A 858 24.79 -32.14 1.66
N TYR A 859 25.76 -32.38 2.55
CA TYR A 859 26.98 -31.59 2.71
C TYR A 859 28.18 -32.21 1.99
N GLU A 860 28.04 -33.38 1.36
CA GLU A 860 29.09 -34.11 0.64
C GLU A 860 30.35 -34.37 1.50
N LEU A 861 30.16 -34.79 2.75
CA LEU A 861 31.23 -35.05 3.70
C LEU A 861 31.72 -36.51 3.68
N ASP A 862 30.89 -37.46 3.21
CA ASP A 862 31.21 -38.89 3.21
C ASP A 862 31.22 -39.47 1.79
N ASP A 863 32.43 -39.63 1.23
CA ASP A 863 32.61 -40.27 -0.07
C ASP A 863 32.44 -41.79 0.02
N VAL A 864 31.30 -42.26 -0.48
CA VAL A 864 30.91 -43.68 -0.48
C VAL A 864 31.24 -44.39 -1.79
N SER A 865 32.06 -43.79 -2.66
CA SER A 865 32.44 -44.35 -3.96
C SER A 865 33.20 -45.68 -3.87
N ASN A 866 33.92 -45.91 -2.77
CA ASN A 866 34.72 -47.12 -2.54
C ASN A 866 33.94 -48.29 -1.90
N ASP A 867 32.67 -48.11 -1.54
CA ASP A 867 31.84 -49.20 -1.01
C ASP A 867 31.37 -50.12 -2.15
N PRO A 868 31.67 -51.43 -2.14
CA PRO A 868 31.22 -52.38 -3.14
C PRO A 868 29.71 -52.38 -3.39
N VAL A 869 28.89 -52.03 -2.40
CA VAL A 869 27.42 -51.96 -2.55
C VAL A 869 26.98 -50.87 -3.52
N ASN A 870 27.78 -49.81 -3.69
CA ASN A 870 27.45 -48.63 -4.48
C ASN A 870 27.97 -48.70 -5.92
N CYS A 871 28.72 -49.75 -6.29
CA CYS A 871 29.36 -49.84 -7.59
C CYS A 871 28.40 -49.85 -8.79
N SER A 872 27.16 -50.32 -8.63
CA SER A 872 26.15 -50.19 -9.69
C SER A 872 25.75 -48.74 -9.94
N VAL A 873 25.66 -47.93 -8.88
CA VAL A 873 25.31 -46.50 -8.95
C VAL A 873 26.43 -45.72 -9.62
N VAL A 874 27.68 -45.92 -9.19
CA VAL A 874 28.86 -45.31 -9.80
C VAL A 874 28.89 -45.55 -11.32
N ARG A 875 28.72 -46.81 -11.75
CA ARG A 875 28.67 -47.17 -13.18
C ARG A 875 27.54 -46.49 -13.94
N GLN A 876 26.38 -46.40 -13.32
CA GLN A 876 25.20 -45.79 -13.94
C GLN A 876 25.42 -44.29 -14.15
N LEU A 877 25.93 -43.57 -13.15
CA LEU A 877 26.22 -42.14 -13.25
C LEU A 877 27.34 -41.84 -14.23
N ILE A 878 28.40 -42.66 -14.29
CA ILE A 878 29.46 -42.53 -15.32
C ILE A 878 28.89 -42.70 -16.74
N ARG A 879 27.99 -43.67 -16.95
CA ARG A 879 27.33 -43.85 -18.26
C ARG A 879 26.48 -42.64 -18.65
N ILE A 880 25.77 -42.05 -17.68
CA ILE A 880 25.02 -40.81 -17.89
C ILE A 880 25.98 -39.67 -18.26
N ALA A 881 27.08 -39.51 -17.52
CA ALA A 881 28.10 -38.50 -17.80
C ALA A 881 28.64 -38.60 -19.23
N ASN A 882 28.94 -39.82 -19.68
CA ASN A 882 29.36 -40.10 -21.06
C ASN A 882 28.32 -39.69 -22.10
N ALA A 883 27.06 -40.02 -21.85
CA ALA A 883 25.98 -39.84 -22.82
C ALA A 883 25.47 -38.38 -22.90
N ALA A 884 25.54 -37.64 -21.79
CA ALA A 884 25.06 -36.26 -21.71
C ALA A 884 25.91 -35.28 -22.53
N ARG A 885 27.19 -35.59 -22.75
CA ARG A 885 28.14 -34.69 -23.41
C ARG A 885 28.10 -34.81 -24.93
N THR A 886 28.03 -33.68 -25.63
CA THR A 886 28.26 -33.60 -27.08
C THR A 886 29.65 -33.03 -27.40
N PRO A 887 30.25 -33.34 -28.57
CA PRO A 887 31.50 -32.72 -29.01
C PRO A 887 31.38 -31.19 -29.07
N ALA A 888 32.29 -30.47 -28.41
CA ALA A 888 32.32 -29.02 -28.47
C ALA A 888 32.96 -28.53 -29.80
N PRO A 889 32.38 -27.54 -30.50
CA PRO A 889 32.89 -27.04 -31.78
C PRO A 889 34.26 -26.32 -31.65
N PHE A 890 34.61 -25.80 -30.48
CA PHE A 890 35.91 -25.22 -30.18
C PHE A 890 36.41 -25.76 -28.83
N ASN A 891 37.11 -26.89 -28.83
CA ASN A 891 37.89 -27.32 -27.68
C ASN A 891 39.23 -27.94 -28.14
N PRO A 892 40.40 -27.39 -27.75
CA PRO A 892 41.70 -28.02 -27.98
C PRO A 892 41.97 -29.24 -27.08
N ASN A 893 41.19 -29.48 -26.01
CA ASN A 893 41.31 -30.67 -25.16
C ASN A 893 40.00 -31.48 -25.15
N PRO A 894 39.86 -32.52 -25.98
CA PRO A 894 38.78 -33.49 -25.78
C PRO A 894 38.87 -34.09 -24.36
N LEU A 895 37.79 -34.72 -23.88
CA LEU A 895 37.97 -35.79 -22.90
C LEU A 895 38.86 -36.77 -23.66
N THR A 896 40.16 -36.80 -23.37
CA THR A 896 41.12 -37.58 -24.16
C THR A 896 40.90 -39.08 -23.97
N VAL A 897 40.06 -39.44 -23.00
CA VAL A 897 39.71 -40.79 -22.60
C VAL A 897 38.19 -40.95 -22.54
N SER A 898 37.67 -41.99 -23.21
CA SER A 898 36.28 -42.43 -23.00
C SER A 898 36.08 -42.81 -21.53
N LEU A 899 35.02 -42.35 -20.86
CA LEU A 899 34.71 -42.78 -19.49
C LEU A 899 34.25 -44.26 -19.43
N ASP A 900 34.31 -45.01 -20.52
CA ASP A 900 34.01 -46.45 -20.56
C ASP A 900 35.02 -47.31 -19.78
N VAL A 901 36.19 -46.76 -19.40
CA VAL A 901 37.28 -47.50 -18.73
C VAL A 901 37.62 -46.88 -17.37
N VAL A 902 36.64 -46.53 -16.53
CA VAL A 902 36.94 -46.09 -15.16
C VAL A 902 37.32 -47.31 -14.30
N PRO A 903 38.47 -47.32 -13.60
CA PRO A 903 38.79 -48.36 -12.64
C PRO A 903 37.72 -48.40 -11.56
N LEU A 904 37.13 -49.58 -11.36
CA LEU A 904 36.37 -49.93 -10.17
C LEU A 904 37.10 -49.43 -8.91
N ALA A 905 36.42 -48.68 -8.04
CA ALA A 905 36.95 -48.17 -6.77
C ALA A 905 37.52 -49.29 -5.88
N THR A 906 37.11 -50.54 -6.10
CA THR A 906 37.73 -51.75 -5.55
C THR A 906 37.85 -52.87 -6.60
N PRO A 907 38.74 -53.87 -6.40
CA PRO A 907 38.83 -55.06 -7.26
C PRO A 907 37.54 -55.89 -7.36
N GLU A 908 36.58 -55.65 -6.47
CA GLU A 908 35.32 -56.39 -6.36
C GLU A 908 34.22 -55.87 -7.30
N CYS A 909 34.41 -54.72 -7.96
CA CYS A 909 33.35 -54.00 -8.66
C CYS A 909 33.13 -54.34 -10.14
#